data_AF-A0A957YGK2-F1
#
_entry.id   AF-A0A957YGK2-F1
#
_cell.length_a   1.000
_cell.length_b   1.000
_cell.length_c   1.000
_cell.angle_alpha   90.00
_cell.angle_beta   90.00
_cell.angle_gamma   90.00
#
_symmetry.space_group_name_H-M   'P 1'
#
loop_
_entity.id
_entity.type
_entity.pdbx_description
1 polymer ?
#
loop_
_entity_poly.entity_id
_entity_poly.type
_entity_poly.pdbx_seq_one_letter_code
_entity_poly.pdbx_strand_id
1 'polypeptide(L)'
;MAQEKKHLESPALKSAWERYAEFDYNAKLGLRQRTYLKQAAIAISMFAVLLAVFTNTFSVNLPNFTGWGIFNTIGEALRILLVVALIINFIIFALLVRSQQQDSSQELRTAAEEIKKEIYLYRTVLQWHEECERWLSDRITKIQRHVAEGFGTELILKPYHGDTPPYYDPSDPKSDSGFTRMLPTDYLRYRLEKQLETYSRELTEPQRQRYYLQLGLFATAGVSVLLAAIPGGDLSAWVAVAVFAVAALMNWLEPREIDNKINTYNQLIAGLNIIRDWWFSLNKQEQTGVEFFKLVVATEKVIWSQYNKHASEMWQAIEELKGKTDDALDEVLLLSGTAALQEFEAEYETAHRTASATVVVAESVTTIEPTPADDDKPDIIEGVVEAVNGSKKSEEKALVKKETALAVIDSSDAAEPAGYHSKKRGLPHAFVVMPFGRKQGPDGRWIDFDSIYYDLIKPAVEAAGFESFRADQESVSGDILTDMFQELLLADMVIADLSIDNANVFYELGVRHAMRKRGLVHIQSGRPYLPFDIFNVRTIPYQIDKTGRPDPDHIEKDKQAITKITRETWASDVDRVHSPIFNLLDGLVEPDRKTLRTPLATGFWREYNEWRERVTISQRQKRIGDLLVLTEEIRNPLIREEAISEAGRAMRGLGRFELALQQYRHGLAINPRNIEFRREEAFHLNRMDRTDEAIVKLERLLQDHPHDIEAMSFLGRIYKQMWTETWEGIEDESTRATEAFNALHWLVKAAHTYLAGYRLDQNNHYPGINALSLAMLIDFLAQQNNLTDDPDVESVRADLPKLKGAVQFALENRTERESSDYWALVSLAELQVSIADDPVKVSRTYKRALTAARKNVYNLQSALSQLRLLQSLGFRPEYVQAGVDAIKSELGRIHYEEEIEDPGRTLDTPQVFIFSGHPVDAPKRKESRFPAGMEKEVRDKINKALDKFKADGNDLAVTCGAAAGGDIIFIEVCLERNMNVEVHLPFEEARYIQWSISYAGDNWIERFYNIRNNPNVKIWLQPDYLGRVKFDDNMYERNERWALYSSFIHGVDRMRLIVLWDGLMDDNPGGPDKMIDRVRQLGGITEHLNTTKFHYWKAEGKVSRALDLLTMES
;
A
#
# COMPACT_ATOMS: atom_id res chain seq x y z
N MET A 1 39.90 -32.79 -19.36
CA MET A 1 40.61 -33.88 -18.64
C MET A 1 41.53 -33.44 -17.49
N ALA A 2 42.45 -32.47 -17.62
CA ALA A 2 43.26 -31.99 -16.47
C ALA A 2 42.55 -30.93 -15.59
N GLN A 3 41.64 -30.13 -16.16
CA GLN A 3 40.78 -29.17 -15.43
C GLN A 3 39.57 -29.83 -14.74
N GLU A 4 39.01 -30.91 -15.30
CA GLU A 4 37.89 -31.66 -14.69
C GLU A 4 38.25 -32.33 -13.35
N LYS A 5 39.53 -32.64 -13.11
CA LYS A 5 39.98 -33.22 -11.84
C LYS A 5 40.27 -32.21 -10.74
N LYS A 6 40.31 -30.91 -11.04
CA LYS A 6 40.63 -29.86 -10.05
C LYS A 6 39.40 -29.40 -9.25
N HIS A 7 38.19 -29.72 -9.70
CA HIS A 7 36.93 -29.27 -9.10
C HIS A 7 36.29 -30.26 -8.09
N LEU A 8 36.91 -31.41 -7.83
CA LEU A 8 36.38 -32.39 -6.88
C LEU A 8 36.61 -32.04 -5.40
N GLU A 9 37.35 -30.97 -5.08
CA GLU A 9 37.67 -30.60 -3.69
C GLU A 9 37.61 -29.07 -3.44
N SER A 10 36.51 -28.39 -3.82
CA SER A 10 36.32 -27.00 -3.39
C SER A 10 36.14 -26.94 -1.86
N PRO A 11 37.05 -26.31 -1.10
CA PRO A 11 36.97 -26.25 0.36
C PRO A 11 35.74 -25.49 0.84
N ALA A 12 35.35 -24.44 0.09
CA ALA A 12 34.16 -23.64 0.37
C ALA A 12 32.88 -24.48 0.24
N LEU A 13 32.77 -25.30 -0.81
CA LEU A 13 31.60 -26.16 -1.04
C LEU A 13 31.49 -27.27 0.01
N LYS A 14 32.61 -27.86 0.41
CA LYS A 14 32.65 -28.84 1.50
C LYS A 14 32.21 -28.21 2.83
N SER A 15 32.74 -27.04 3.16
CA SER A 15 32.34 -26.30 4.37
C SER A 15 30.85 -25.95 4.34
N ALA A 16 30.31 -25.57 3.18
CA ALA A 16 28.89 -25.29 3.01
C ALA A 16 28.02 -26.50 3.35
N TRP A 17 28.36 -27.69 2.81
CA TRP A 17 27.63 -28.93 3.08
C TRP A 17 27.73 -29.38 4.53
N GLU A 18 28.89 -29.24 5.17
CA GLU A 18 29.07 -29.51 6.60
C GLU A 18 28.17 -28.63 7.47
N ARG A 19 28.09 -27.33 7.16
CA ARG A 19 27.25 -26.38 7.89
C ARG A 19 25.76 -26.58 7.64
N TYR A 20 25.38 -26.88 6.40
CA TYR A 20 24.02 -27.31 6.08
C TYR A 20 23.61 -28.53 6.92
N ALA A 21 24.44 -29.57 6.96
CA ALA A 21 24.14 -30.80 7.67
C ALA A 21 24.03 -30.59 9.19
N GLU A 22 24.89 -29.73 9.76
CA GLU A 22 24.84 -29.35 11.17
C GLU A 22 23.53 -28.63 11.53
N PHE A 23 23.11 -27.64 10.74
CA PHE A 23 21.87 -26.89 10.98
C PHE A 23 20.62 -27.76 10.76
N ASP A 24 20.58 -28.53 9.68
CA ASP A 24 19.45 -29.43 9.38
C ASP A 24 19.27 -30.52 10.45
N TYR A 25 20.38 -31.08 10.95
CA TYR A 25 20.35 -32.08 12.02
C TYR A 25 19.79 -31.53 13.32
N ASN A 26 20.27 -30.36 13.76
CA ASN A 26 19.82 -29.73 15.01
C ASN A 26 18.35 -29.26 14.90
N ALA A 27 17.93 -28.76 13.74
CA ALA A 27 16.54 -28.42 13.47
C ALA A 27 15.61 -29.63 13.60
N LYS A 28 15.97 -30.77 13.00
CA LYS A 28 15.20 -32.02 13.10
C LYS A 28 15.14 -32.57 14.52
N LEU A 29 16.23 -32.43 15.29
CA LEU A 29 16.29 -32.90 16.66
C LEU A 29 15.29 -32.15 17.56
N GLY A 30 15.24 -30.81 17.47
CA GLY A 30 14.32 -30.00 18.27
C GLY A 30 12.86 -30.20 17.87
N LEU A 31 12.56 -30.32 16.56
CA LEU A 31 11.21 -30.65 16.07
C LEU A 31 10.70 -31.99 16.63
N ARG A 32 11.56 -33.03 16.67
CA ARG A 32 11.21 -34.33 17.25
C ARG A 32 10.91 -34.23 18.74
N GLN A 33 11.80 -33.59 19.51
CA GLN A 33 11.62 -33.42 20.96
C GLN A 33 10.28 -32.72 21.30
N ARG A 34 9.96 -31.65 20.59
CA ARG A 34 8.69 -30.92 20.78
C ARG A 34 7.48 -31.78 20.42
N THR A 35 7.56 -32.55 19.33
CA THR A 35 6.47 -33.46 18.92
C THR A 35 6.23 -34.51 19.99
N TYR A 36 7.27 -35.12 20.56
CA TYR A 36 7.15 -36.05 21.68
C TYR A 36 6.56 -35.40 22.93
N LEU A 37 6.98 -34.20 23.30
CA LEU A 37 6.43 -33.48 24.46
C LEU A 37 4.95 -33.11 24.27
N LYS A 38 4.54 -32.67 23.06
CA LYS A 38 3.13 -32.42 22.72
C LYS A 38 2.31 -33.71 22.84
N GLN A 39 2.79 -34.83 22.29
CA GLN A 39 2.12 -36.13 22.38
C GLN A 39 2.01 -36.62 23.83
N ALA A 40 3.06 -36.47 24.63
CA ALA A 40 3.07 -36.84 26.04
C ALA A 40 2.09 -36.01 26.88
N ALA A 41 2.04 -34.68 26.67
CA ALA A 41 1.10 -33.79 27.36
C ALA A 41 -0.37 -34.20 27.11
N ILE A 42 -0.71 -34.50 25.85
CA ILE A 42 -2.06 -34.92 25.47
C ILE A 42 -2.39 -36.27 26.10
N ALA A 43 -1.49 -37.25 26.02
CA ALA A 43 -1.70 -38.58 26.59
C ALA A 43 -1.93 -38.53 28.10
N ILE A 44 -1.14 -37.72 28.82
CA ILE A 44 -1.25 -37.58 30.28
C ILE A 44 -2.48 -36.77 30.67
N SER A 45 -2.86 -35.75 29.90
CA SER A 45 -4.12 -35.03 30.09
C SER A 45 -5.34 -35.94 29.93
N MET A 46 -5.34 -36.79 28.89
CA MET A 46 -6.41 -37.76 28.65
C MET A 46 -6.46 -38.81 29.78
N PHE A 47 -5.30 -39.29 30.22
CA PHE A 47 -5.20 -40.21 31.35
C PHE A 47 -5.72 -39.59 32.66
N ALA A 48 -5.37 -38.33 32.95
CA ALA A 48 -5.85 -37.61 34.13
C ALA A 48 -7.38 -37.44 34.13
N VAL A 49 -7.99 -37.13 32.97
CA VAL A 49 -9.45 -37.02 32.86
C VAL A 49 -10.15 -38.37 33.00
N LEU A 50 -9.60 -39.43 32.38
CA LEU A 50 -10.11 -40.79 32.58
C LEU A 50 -10.04 -41.20 34.06
N LEU A 51 -8.94 -40.88 34.74
CA LEU A 51 -8.75 -41.18 36.16
C LEU A 51 -9.68 -40.34 37.06
N ALA A 52 -9.92 -39.07 36.73
CA ALA A 52 -10.87 -38.20 37.42
C ALA A 52 -12.31 -38.72 37.30
N VAL A 53 -12.70 -39.20 36.12
CA VAL A 53 -14.02 -39.78 35.89
C VAL A 53 -14.16 -41.15 36.54
N PHE A 54 -13.12 -41.98 36.49
CA PHE A 54 -13.11 -43.27 37.17
C PHE A 54 -13.20 -43.11 38.69
N THR A 55 -12.43 -42.17 39.27
CA THR A 55 -12.50 -41.86 40.71
C THR A 55 -13.86 -41.30 41.11
N ASN A 56 -14.47 -40.42 40.32
CA ASN A 56 -15.79 -39.86 40.62
C ASN A 56 -16.93 -40.90 40.49
N THR A 57 -16.88 -41.75 39.45
CA THR A 57 -17.96 -42.72 39.17
C THR A 57 -17.93 -43.93 40.13
N PHE A 58 -16.74 -44.43 40.48
CA PHE A 58 -16.60 -45.60 41.36
C PHE A 58 -16.53 -45.26 42.85
N SER A 59 -16.25 -44.01 43.23
CA SER A 59 -16.29 -43.61 44.66
C SER A 59 -17.71 -43.49 45.22
N VAL A 60 -18.74 -43.39 44.36
CA VAL A 60 -20.15 -43.25 44.76
C VAL A 60 -20.85 -44.62 44.89
N ASN A 61 -20.32 -45.70 44.28
CA ASN A 61 -21.03 -46.99 44.16
C ASN A 61 -20.29 -48.22 44.73
N LEU A 62 -19.41 -48.05 45.72
CA LEU A 62 -18.91 -49.18 46.50
C LEU A 62 -19.73 -49.32 47.79
N PRO A 63 -20.62 -50.34 47.91
CA PRO A 63 -21.29 -50.61 49.17
C PRO A 63 -20.23 -50.94 50.23
N ASN A 64 -20.43 -50.45 51.46
CA ASN A 64 -19.64 -50.78 52.64
C ASN A 64 -19.74 -52.28 52.97
N PHE A 65 -19.10 -53.14 52.17
CA PHE A 65 -18.97 -54.57 52.43
C PHE A 65 -17.61 -54.82 53.11
N THR A 66 -17.67 -54.85 54.44
CA THR A 66 -16.88 -55.71 55.34
C THR A 66 -15.37 -55.89 55.07
N GLY A 67 -14.54 -55.28 55.92
CA GLY A 67 -13.49 -56.03 56.65
C GLY A 67 -12.11 -56.24 56.02
N TRP A 68 -11.83 -55.79 54.79
CA TRP A 68 -10.46 -55.78 54.24
C TRP A 68 -10.10 -54.37 53.75
N GLY A 69 -9.11 -53.72 54.39
CA GLY A 69 -8.65 -52.35 54.13
C GLY A 69 -8.02 -52.08 52.76
N ILE A 70 -8.25 -52.95 51.78
CA ILE A 70 -7.70 -52.87 50.42
C ILE A 70 -8.51 -51.91 49.54
N PHE A 71 -9.83 -51.77 49.76
CA PHE A 71 -10.66 -50.91 48.90
C PHE A 71 -10.55 -49.41 49.23
N ASN A 72 -10.32 -49.02 50.50
CA ASN A 72 -10.01 -47.62 50.85
C ASN A 72 -8.62 -47.18 50.36
N THR A 73 -7.64 -48.10 50.38
CA THR A 73 -6.29 -47.83 49.90
C THR A 73 -6.22 -47.70 48.38
N ILE A 74 -7.06 -48.43 47.63
CA ILE A 74 -7.18 -48.26 46.16
C ILE A 74 -7.76 -46.88 45.81
N GLY A 75 -8.81 -46.42 46.51
CA GLY A 75 -9.39 -45.10 46.28
C GLY A 75 -8.42 -43.94 46.56
N GLU A 76 -7.66 -44.03 47.65
CA GLU A 76 -6.59 -43.08 47.96
C GLU A 76 -5.44 -43.15 46.94
N ALA A 77 -5.04 -44.35 46.52
CA ALA A 77 -4.01 -44.53 45.48
C ALA A 77 -4.42 -43.90 44.13
N LEU A 78 -5.70 -44.02 43.74
CA LEU A 78 -6.21 -43.39 42.52
C LEU A 78 -6.25 -41.85 42.62
N ARG A 79 -6.57 -41.28 43.80
CA ARG A 79 -6.49 -39.83 44.03
C ARG A 79 -5.05 -39.32 43.99
N ILE A 80 -4.11 -40.06 44.57
CA ILE A 80 -2.67 -39.75 44.50
C ILE A 80 -2.20 -39.78 43.05
N LEU A 81 -2.57 -40.82 42.27
CA LEU A 81 -2.24 -40.92 40.86
C LEU A 81 -2.81 -39.76 40.02
N LEU A 82 -4.00 -39.25 40.36
CA LEU A 82 -4.59 -38.08 39.70
C LEU A 82 -3.77 -36.81 39.95
N VAL A 83 -3.40 -36.56 41.20
CA VAL A 83 -2.56 -35.41 41.56
C VAL A 83 -1.19 -35.52 40.89
N VAL A 84 -0.57 -36.71 40.88
CA VAL A 84 0.69 -36.97 40.19
C VAL A 84 0.57 -36.72 38.68
N ALA A 85 -0.49 -37.21 38.03
CA ALA A 85 -0.73 -36.97 36.61
C ALA A 85 -0.88 -35.48 36.27
N LEU A 86 -1.57 -34.70 37.12
CA LEU A 86 -1.71 -33.25 36.96
C LEU A 86 -0.38 -32.51 37.15
N ILE A 87 0.43 -32.91 38.14
CA ILE A 87 1.77 -32.33 38.36
C ILE A 87 2.68 -32.63 37.16
N ILE A 88 2.70 -33.87 36.68
CA ILE A 88 3.49 -34.24 35.50
C ILE A 88 3.03 -33.43 34.28
N ASN A 89 1.73 -33.25 34.09
CA ASN A 89 1.19 -32.44 32.99
C ASN A 89 1.64 -30.98 33.09
N PHE A 90 1.63 -30.39 34.29
CA PHE A 90 2.14 -29.05 34.52
C PHE A 90 3.64 -28.93 34.22
N ILE A 91 4.45 -29.93 34.61
CA ILE A 91 5.88 -29.97 34.29
C ILE A 91 6.10 -30.05 32.77
N ILE A 92 5.37 -30.92 32.06
CA ILE A 92 5.49 -31.04 30.60
C ILE A 92 5.03 -29.73 29.92
N PHE A 93 3.98 -29.09 30.41
CA PHE A 93 3.53 -27.80 29.90
C PHE A 93 4.58 -26.70 30.13
N ALA A 94 5.20 -26.66 31.31
CA ALA A 94 6.31 -25.74 31.58
C ALA A 94 7.51 -25.99 30.67
N LEU A 95 7.85 -27.26 30.39
CA LEU A 95 8.89 -27.63 29.43
C LEU A 95 8.51 -27.23 27.98
N LEU A 96 7.24 -27.35 27.59
CA LEU A 96 6.73 -26.91 26.28
C LEU A 96 6.78 -25.39 26.14
N VAL A 97 6.39 -24.64 27.17
CA VAL A 97 6.45 -23.17 27.18
C VAL A 97 7.90 -22.69 27.13
N ARG A 98 8.79 -23.32 27.91
CA ARG A 98 10.24 -23.05 27.85
C ARG A 98 10.80 -23.38 26.47
N SER A 99 10.38 -24.48 25.86
CA SER A 99 10.78 -24.86 24.50
C SER A 99 10.24 -23.91 23.42
N GLN A 100 9.05 -23.30 23.61
CA GLN A 100 8.51 -22.29 22.70
C GLN A 100 9.25 -20.96 22.79
N GLN A 101 9.68 -20.54 23.99
CA GLN A 101 10.48 -19.33 24.17
C GLN A 101 11.90 -19.45 23.58
N GLN A 102 12.37 -20.68 23.33
CA GLN A 102 13.72 -21.00 22.86
C GLN A 102 13.71 -21.72 21.49
N ASP A 103 12.73 -21.41 20.64
CA ASP A 103 12.43 -22.17 19.41
C ASP A 103 13.44 -21.92 18.27
N SER A 104 14.63 -22.50 18.42
CA SER A 104 15.71 -22.42 17.43
C SER A 104 15.53 -23.33 16.22
N SER A 105 14.61 -24.29 16.27
CA SER A 105 14.51 -25.34 15.26
C SER A 105 14.01 -24.83 13.91
N GLN A 106 13.09 -23.86 13.91
CA GLN A 106 12.54 -23.29 12.69
C GLN A 106 13.53 -22.34 12.00
N GLU A 107 14.23 -21.53 12.78
CA GLU A 107 15.30 -20.63 12.32
C GLU A 107 16.52 -21.42 11.81
N LEU A 108 16.94 -22.49 12.50
CA LEU A 108 17.99 -23.39 12.01
C LEU A 108 17.59 -24.11 10.72
N ARG A 109 16.31 -24.51 10.58
CA ARG A 109 15.80 -25.11 9.34
C ARG A 109 15.82 -24.11 8.18
N THR A 110 15.49 -22.85 8.47
CA THR A 110 15.50 -21.74 7.51
C THR A 110 16.94 -21.47 7.05
N ALA A 111 17.88 -21.34 7.99
CA ALA A 111 19.30 -21.16 7.68
C ALA A 111 19.89 -22.36 6.90
N ALA A 112 19.48 -23.59 7.19
CA ALA A 112 19.90 -24.76 6.41
C ALA A 112 19.42 -24.66 4.95
N GLU A 113 18.14 -24.37 4.71
CA GLU A 113 17.64 -24.24 3.33
C GLU A 113 18.24 -23.02 2.60
N GLU A 114 18.64 -21.97 3.32
CA GLU A 114 19.35 -20.83 2.75
C GLU A 114 20.73 -21.24 2.25
N ILE A 115 21.51 -21.93 3.09
CA ILE A 115 22.82 -22.48 2.72
C ILE A 115 22.67 -23.42 1.51
N LYS A 116 21.62 -24.25 1.49
CA LYS A 116 21.34 -25.15 0.38
C LYS A 116 21.07 -24.39 -0.92
N LYS A 117 20.28 -23.31 -0.88
CA LYS A 117 20.07 -22.42 -2.03
C LYS A 117 21.40 -21.85 -2.56
N GLU A 118 22.26 -21.34 -1.67
CA GLU A 118 23.55 -20.76 -2.07
C GLU A 118 24.49 -21.82 -2.67
N ILE A 119 24.44 -23.06 -2.19
CA ILE A 119 25.17 -24.21 -2.78
C ILE A 119 24.72 -24.48 -4.21
N TYR A 120 23.41 -24.49 -4.48
CA TYR A 120 22.89 -24.74 -5.83
C TYR A 120 23.17 -23.57 -6.79
N LEU A 121 23.12 -22.32 -6.32
CA LEU A 121 23.52 -21.15 -7.09
C LEU A 121 25.01 -21.17 -7.44
N TYR A 122 25.86 -21.56 -6.48
CA TYR A 122 27.29 -21.73 -6.70
C TYR A 122 27.59 -22.81 -7.76
N ARG A 123 26.89 -23.95 -7.71
CA ARG A 123 27.12 -25.10 -8.60
C ARG A 123 26.54 -24.96 -10.02
N THR A 124 25.81 -23.88 -10.28
CA THR A 124 25.16 -23.62 -11.57
C THR A 124 25.67 -22.33 -12.19
N VAL A 125 25.40 -21.18 -11.57
CA VAL A 125 25.57 -19.85 -12.17
C VAL A 125 26.98 -19.30 -11.94
N LEU A 126 27.48 -19.41 -10.71
CA LEU A 126 28.64 -18.63 -10.26
C LEU A 126 29.98 -19.34 -10.45
N GLN A 127 29.99 -20.61 -10.84
CA GLN A 127 31.20 -21.44 -10.92
C GLN A 127 32.27 -20.90 -11.90
N TRP A 128 31.86 -20.01 -12.80
CA TRP A 128 32.71 -19.38 -13.81
C TRP A 128 33.40 -18.08 -13.36
N HIS A 129 33.04 -17.58 -12.18
CA HIS A 129 33.59 -16.34 -11.65
C HIS A 129 34.85 -16.60 -10.83
N GLU A 130 35.91 -15.82 -11.03
CA GLU A 130 37.20 -16.00 -10.33
C GLU A 130 37.07 -15.90 -8.80
N GLU A 131 36.06 -15.19 -8.29
CA GLU A 131 35.82 -15.01 -6.84
C GLU A 131 34.71 -15.91 -6.25
N CYS A 132 34.23 -16.92 -6.98
CA CYS A 132 33.06 -17.72 -6.57
C CYS A 132 33.23 -18.43 -5.21
N GLU A 133 34.42 -18.92 -4.88
CA GLU A 133 34.68 -19.57 -3.58
C GLU A 133 34.60 -18.56 -2.42
N ARG A 134 35.13 -17.35 -2.63
CA ARG A 134 35.06 -16.25 -1.66
C ARG A 134 33.62 -15.82 -1.45
N TRP A 135 32.85 -15.69 -2.54
CA TRP A 135 31.44 -15.35 -2.49
C TRP A 135 30.64 -16.36 -1.65
N LEU A 136 30.83 -17.66 -1.89
CA LEU A 136 30.11 -18.71 -1.15
C LEU A 136 30.48 -18.67 0.35
N SER A 137 31.77 -18.52 0.67
CA SER A 137 32.25 -18.40 2.04
C SER A 137 31.68 -17.17 2.75
N ASP A 138 31.64 -16.02 2.09
CA ASP A 138 31.09 -14.78 2.66
C ASP A 138 29.58 -14.89 2.91
N ARG A 139 28.84 -15.56 2.01
CA ARG A 139 27.40 -15.81 2.19
C ARG A 139 27.13 -16.73 3.35
N ILE A 140 27.84 -17.86 3.46
CA ILE A 140 27.70 -18.78 4.60
C ILE A 140 28.03 -18.06 5.92
N THR A 141 29.08 -17.25 5.94
CA THR A 141 29.48 -16.47 7.14
C THR A 141 28.38 -15.49 7.56
N LYS A 142 27.72 -14.83 6.60
CA LYS A 142 26.58 -13.95 6.88
C LYS A 142 25.40 -14.71 7.49
N ILE A 143 25.03 -15.85 6.90
CA ILE A 143 23.94 -16.70 7.39
C ILE A 143 24.24 -17.17 8.82
N GLN A 144 25.47 -17.60 9.08
CA GLN A 144 25.90 -18.01 10.41
C GLN A 144 25.87 -16.88 11.44
N ARG A 145 26.28 -15.67 11.05
CA ARG A 145 26.21 -14.50 11.93
C ARG A 145 24.77 -14.16 12.25
N HIS A 146 23.87 -14.22 11.27
CA HIS A 146 22.45 -13.96 11.49
C HIS A 146 21.83 -14.96 12.46
N VAL A 147 22.15 -16.25 12.31
CA VAL A 147 21.77 -17.30 13.28
C VAL A 147 22.35 -16.99 14.66
N ALA A 148 23.63 -16.63 14.77
CA ALA A 148 24.27 -16.33 16.06
C ALA A 148 23.67 -15.09 16.75
N GLU A 149 23.33 -14.06 15.99
CA GLU A 149 22.69 -12.83 16.50
C GLU A 149 21.26 -13.10 16.99
N GLY A 150 20.50 -13.96 16.30
CA GLY A 150 19.14 -14.35 16.70
C GLY A 150 19.05 -15.08 18.03
N PHE A 151 20.08 -15.86 18.40
CA PHE A 151 20.05 -16.74 19.57
C PHE A 151 20.88 -16.30 20.78
N GLY A 152 21.71 -15.26 20.65
CA GLY A 152 22.62 -14.84 21.72
C GLY A 152 23.67 -15.91 22.08
N THR A 153 24.31 -15.80 23.25
CA THR A 153 25.44 -16.66 23.69
C THR A 153 25.06 -18.10 24.07
N GLU A 154 23.79 -18.52 23.96
CA GLU A 154 23.30 -19.81 24.47
C GLU A 154 23.08 -20.90 23.40
N LEU A 155 23.39 -20.65 22.12
CA LEU A 155 23.20 -21.65 21.06
C LEU A 155 24.26 -22.76 21.11
N ILE A 156 23.90 -23.92 21.67
CA ILE A 156 24.74 -25.13 21.66
C ILE A 156 24.24 -26.08 20.56
N LEU A 157 24.92 -26.06 19.41
CA LEU A 157 24.67 -27.02 18.33
C LEU A 157 25.37 -28.35 18.63
N LYS A 158 24.67 -29.47 18.41
CA LYS A 158 25.29 -30.80 18.44
C LYS A 158 26.02 -31.05 17.13
N PRO A 159 27.26 -31.55 17.17
CA PRO A 159 28.02 -31.84 15.95
C PRO A 159 27.32 -32.94 15.14
N TYR A 160 27.33 -32.77 13.82
CA TYR A 160 26.88 -33.77 12.87
C TYR A 160 28.04 -34.73 12.53
N HIS A 161 27.78 -36.04 12.55
CA HIS A 161 28.80 -37.08 12.33
C HIS A 161 28.48 -38.00 11.12
N GLY A 162 27.54 -37.60 10.25
CA GLY A 162 27.19 -38.37 9.05
C GLY A 162 27.94 -37.92 7.80
N ASP A 163 27.60 -38.54 6.67
CA ASP A 163 28.20 -38.23 5.37
C ASP A 163 27.78 -36.85 4.86
N THR A 164 28.68 -36.17 4.14
CA THR A 164 28.43 -34.88 3.49
C THR A 164 28.59 -35.04 1.98
N PRO A 165 27.58 -34.71 1.16
CA PRO A 165 26.27 -34.14 1.52
C PRO A 165 25.38 -35.16 2.24
N PRO A 166 24.52 -34.72 3.16
CA PRO A 166 23.61 -35.62 3.85
C PRO A 166 22.57 -36.18 2.86
N TYR A 167 22.20 -37.45 3.05
CA TYR A 167 21.22 -38.18 2.22
C TYR A 167 21.67 -38.54 0.79
N TYR A 168 22.97 -38.48 0.50
CA TYR A 168 23.50 -39.02 -0.75
C TYR A 168 23.42 -40.55 -0.76
N ASP A 169 22.60 -41.09 -1.67
CA ASP A 169 22.51 -42.52 -1.97
C ASP A 169 23.06 -42.80 -3.38
N PRO A 170 24.22 -43.48 -3.51
CA PRO A 170 24.80 -43.80 -4.81
C PRO A 170 23.97 -44.81 -5.62
N SER A 171 22.97 -45.46 -5.02
CA SER A 171 22.06 -46.39 -5.70
C SER A 171 20.81 -45.73 -6.30
N ASP A 172 20.47 -44.50 -5.90
CA ASP A 172 19.36 -43.72 -6.47
C ASP A 172 19.88 -42.84 -7.63
N PRO A 173 19.44 -43.07 -8.90
CA PRO A 173 19.85 -42.25 -10.04
C PRO A 173 19.49 -40.77 -9.94
N LYS A 174 18.56 -40.41 -9.04
CA LYS A 174 18.14 -39.03 -8.73
C LYS A 174 18.82 -38.47 -7.48
N SER A 175 19.82 -39.15 -6.94
CA SER A 175 20.61 -38.70 -5.80
C SER A 175 21.81 -37.87 -6.25
N ASP A 176 21.98 -36.71 -5.62
CA ASP A 176 22.98 -35.72 -5.97
C ASP A 176 24.26 -35.93 -5.15
N SER A 177 25.39 -36.10 -5.84
CA SER A 177 26.71 -36.21 -5.18
C SER A 177 27.13 -34.94 -4.45
N GLY A 178 26.50 -33.79 -4.76
CA GLY A 178 26.66 -32.52 -4.08
C GLY A 178 27.91 -31.71 -4.44
N PHE A 179 28.89 -32.33 -5.10
CA PHE A 179 30.19 -31.72 -5.41
C PHE A 179 30.41 -31.45 -6.90
N THR A 180 29.60 -32.05 -7.77
CA THR A 180 29.72 -31.87 -9.21
C THR A 180 29.01 -30.60 -9.68
N ARG A 181 29.53 -30.01 -10.74
CA ARG A 181 28.88 -28.95 -11.51
C ARG A 181 27.54 -29.43 -12.07
N MET A 182 26.59 -28.52 -12.21
CA MET A 182 25.25 -28.82 -12.69
C MET A 182 24.96 -28.17 -14.03
N LEU A 183 24.61 -29.00 -15.02
CA LEU A 183 23.97 -28.57 -16.26
C LEU A 183 22.45 -28.44 -16.06
N PRO A 184 21.71 -27.83 -16.99
CA PRO A 184 20.26 -27.66 -16.87
C PRO A 184 19.49 -28.94 -16.58
N THR A 185 19.88 -30.04 -17.22
CA THR A 185 19.27 -31.36 -17.02
C THR A 185 19.56 -31.92 -15.63
N ASP A 186 20.75 -31.66 -15.09
CA ASP A 186 21.15 -32.13 -13.76
C ASP A 186 20.43 -31.33 -12.67
N TYR A 187 20.31 -30.00 -12.84
CA TYR A 187 19.59 -29.13 -11.92
C TYR A 187 18.09 -29.49 -11.86
N LEU A 188 17.45 -29.70 -13.02
CA LEU A 188 16.06 -30.13 -13.09
C LEU A 188 15.84 -31.45 -12.34
N ARG A 189 16.70 -32.45 -12.59
CA ARG A 189 16.58 -33.78 -11.98
C ARG A 189 16.86 -33.75 -10.47
N TYR A 190 17.99 -33.18 -10.07
CA TYR A 190 18.51 -33.30 -8.70
C TYR A 190 17.90 -32.29 -7.73
N ARG A 191 17.45 -31.14 -8.23
CA ARG A 191 16.89 -30.07 -7.40
C ARG A 191 15.39 -29.88 -7.59
N LEU A 192 14.94 -29.53 -8.80
CA LEU A 192 13.54 -29.17 -9.03
C LEU A 192 12.60 -30.38 -8.89
N GLU A 193 12.83 -31.44 -9.66
CA GLU A 193 11.95 -32.62 -9.69
C GLU A 193 11.98 -33.38 -8.36
N LYS A 194 13.16 -33.51 -7.74
CA LYS A 194 13.30 -34.13 -6.41
C LYS A 194 12.50 -33.38 -5.35
N GLN A 195 12.50 -32.04 -5.39
CA GLN A 195 11.74 -31.23 -4.45
C GLN A 195 10.22 -31.35 -4.70
N LEU A 196 9.80 -31.36 -5.97
CA LEU A 196 8.41 -31.56 -6.36
C LEU A 196 7.87 -32.92 -5.91
N GLU A 197 8.64 -33.98 -6.08
CA GLU A 197 8.31 -35.34 -5.60
C GLU A 197 8.19 -35.36 -4.07
N THR A 198 9.10 -34.67 -3.37
CA THR A 198 9.09 -34.56 -1.91
C THR A 198 7.83 -33.85 -1.41
N TYR A 199 7.48 -32.69 -1.97
CA TYR A 199 6.26 -31.96 -1.58
C TYR A 199 4.98 -32.75 -1.91
N SER A 200 4.95 -33.40 -3.07
CA SER A 200 3.80 -34.22 -3.47
C SER A 200 3.57 -35.40 -2.51
N ARG A 201 4.65 -36.06 -2.08
CA ARG A 201 4.58 -37.13 -1.08
C ARG A 201 4.17 -36.60 0.29
N GLU A 202 4.80 -35.52 0.74
CA GLU A 202 4.53 -34.91 2.05
C GLU A 202 3.14 -34.28 2.17
N LEU A 203 2.45 -33.96 1.06
CA LEU A 203 1.07 -33.46 1.04
C LEU A 203 0.03 -34.52 1.48
N THR A 204 0.28 -35.79 1.16
CA THR A 204 -0.68 -36.88 1.39
C THR A 204 -0.89 -37.19 2.88
N GLU A 205 0.14 -37.07 3.71
CA GLU A 205 0.08 -37.36 5.14
C GLU A 205 -0.81 -36.36 5.91
N PRO A 206 -0.61 -35.02 5.80
CA PRO A 206 -1.47 -34.03 6.43
C PRO A 206 -2.93 -34.11 5.97
N GLN A 207 -3.18 -34.39 4.68
CA GLN A 207 -4.54 -34.55 4.16
C GLN A 207 -5.24 -35.76 4.78
N ARG A 208 -4.54 -36.89 4.87
CA ARG A 208 -5.05 -38.11 5.51
C ARG A 208 -5.28 -37.91 7.01
N GLN A 209 -4.35 -37.24 7.68
CA GLN A 209 -4.47 -36.88 9.10
C GLN A 209 -5.69 -36.00 9.34
N ARG A 210 -5.90 -34.93 8.55
CA ARG A 210 -7.07 -34.04 8.61
C ARG A 210 -8.38 -34.82 8.47
N TYR A 211 -8.45 -35.72 7.50
CA TYR A 211 -9.64 -36.53 7.24
C TYR A 211 -9.99 -37.44 8.44
N TYR A 212 -9.03 -38.22 8.94
CA TYR A 212 -9.26 -39.10 10.10
C TYR A 212 -9.55 -38.32 11.39
N LEU A 213 -8.96 -37.13 11.53
CA LEU A 213 -9.22 -36.21 12.64
C LEU A 213 -10.64 -35.66 12.65
N GLN A 214 -11.11 -35.19 11.49
CA GLN A 214 -12.48 -34.71 11.33
C GLN A 214 -13.47 -35.84 11.60
N LEU A 215 -13.20 -37.04 11.08
CA LEU A 215 -14.00 -38.23 11.36
C LEU A 215 -14.02 -38.56 12.87
N GLY A 216 -12.88 -38.49 13.55
CA GLY A 216 -12.78 -38.68 15.00
C GLY A 216 -13.53 -37.62 15.81
N LEU A 217 -13.50 -36.35 15.38
CA LEU A 217 -14.25 -35.26 16.00
C LEU A 217 -15.76 -35.47 15.86
N PHE A 218 -16.24 -35.82 14.66
CA PHE A 218 -17.66 -36.11 14.43
C PHE A 218 -18.13 -37.35 15.20
N ALA A 219 -17.31 -38.40 15.25
CA ALA A 219 -17.62 -39.61 16.01
C ALA A 219 -17.73 -39.30 17.51
N THR A 220 -16.77 -38.57 18.09
CA THR A 220 -16.76 -38.22 19.52
C THR A 220 -17.85 -37.22 19.91
N ALA A 221 -18.14 -36.24 19.05
CA ALA A 221 -19.27 -35.33 19.24
C ALA A 221 -20.63 -36.03 19.10
N GLY A 222 -20.75 -36.98 18.16
CA GLY A 222 -21.95 -37.82 18.04
C GLY A 222 -22.18 -38.68 19.29
N VAL A 223 -21.12 -39.29 19.81
CA VAL A 223 -21.17 -40.07 21.06
C VAL A 223 -21.53 -39.19 22.26
N SER A 224 -21.02 -37.96 22.36
CA SER A 224 -21.37 -37.06 23.48
C SER A 224 -22.85 -36.68 23.48
N VAL A 225 -23.42 -36.39 22.31
CA VAL A 225 -24.85 -36.09 22.15
C VAL A 225 -25.72 -37.31 22.45
N LEU A 226 -25.33 -38.50 21.97
CA LEU A 226 -26.04 -39.75 22.25
C LEU A 226 -26.04 -40.09 23.74
N LEU A 227 -24.89 -39.93 24.42
CA LEU A 227 -24.78 -40.16 25.86
C LEU A 227 -25.62 -39.17 26.67
N ALA A 228 -25.73 -37.92 26.24
CA ALA A 228 -26.56 -36.90 26.88
C ALA A 228 -28.07 -37.12 26.66
N ALA A 229 -28.46 -37.81 25.58
CA ALA A 229 -29.85 -38.03 25.20
C ALA A 229 -30.53 -39.25 25.87
N ILE A 230 -29.78 -40.14 26.53
CA ILE A 230 -30.32 -41.33 27.20
C ILE A 230 -30.95 -40.94 28.55
N PRO A 231 -32.29 -40.99 28.71
CA PRO A 231 -32.94 -40.60 29.96
C PRO A 231 -32.77 -41.70 31.02
N GLY A 232 -32.24 -41.35 32.19
CA GLY A 232 -32.25 -42.22 33.38
C GLY A 232 -30.94 -42.95 33.73
N GLY A 233 -29.84 -42.71 33.03
CA GLY A 233 -28.51 -43.24 33.39
C GLY A 233 -27.62 -42.16 34.03
N ASP A 234 -26.85 -42.52 35.07
CA ASP A 234 -25.86 -41.64 35.73
C ASP A 234 -24.59 -41.49 34.85
N LEU A 235 -24.78 -41.11 33.58
CA LEU A 235 -23.76 -41.05 32.53
C LEU A 235 -23.18 -39.63 32.35
N SER A 236 -23.53 -38.70 33.24
CA SER A 236 -23.08 -37.30 33.22
C SER A 236 -21.54 -37.18 33.19
N ALA A 237 -20.85 -38.07 33.93
CA ALA A 237 -19.40 -38.13 33.94
C ALA A 237 -18.80 -38.54 32.58
N TRP A 238 -19.48 -39.42 31.83
CA TRP A 238 -19.05 -39.84 30.50
C TRP A 238 -19.29 -38.78 29.41
N VAL A 239 -20.32 -37.95 29.58
CA VAL A 239 -20.52 -36.75 28.75
C VAL A 239 -19.34 -35.78 28.93
N ALA A 240 -18.88 -35.57 30.16
CA ALA A 240 -17.72 -34.71 30.43
C ALA A 240 -16.42 -35.27 29.81
N VAL A 241 -16.20 -36.59 29.84
CA VAL A 241 -15.07 -37.23 29.14
C VAL A 241 -15.16 -37.00 27.64
N ALA A 242 -16.34 -37.18 27.02
CA ALA A 242 -16.52 -37.00 25.59
C ALA A 242 -16.32 -35.54 25.16
N VAL A 243 -16.82 -34.57 25.95
CA VAL A 243 -16.60 -33.14 25.72
C VAL A 243 -15.12 -32.77 25.87
N PHE A 244 -14.42 -33.34 26.85
CA PHE A 244 -12.99 -33.13 27.01
C PHE A 244 -12.18 -33.76 25.87
N ALA A 245 -12.56 -34.95 25.39
CA ALA A 245 -11.96 -35.58 24.22
C ALA A 245 -12.14 -34.72 22.96
N VAL A 246 -13.32 -34.10 22.79
CA VAL A 246 -13.56 -33.10 21.74
C VAL A 246 -12.66 -31.88 21.90
N ALA A 247 -12.54 -31.31 23.11
CA ALA A 247 -11.67 -30.17 23.37
C ALA A 247 -10.17 -30.49 23.15
N ALA A 248 -9.73 -31.68 23.56
CA ALA A 248 -8.37 -32.17 23.35
C ALA A 248 -8.08 -32.42 21.87
N LEU A 249 -9.03 -33.02 21.14
CA LEU A 249 -8.95 -33.18 19.68
C LEU A 249 -8.92 -31.81 18.98
N MET A 250 -9.75 -30.86 19.39
CA MET A 250 -9.75 -29.48 18.86
C MET A 250 -8.44 -28.74 19.13
N ASN A 251 -7.84 -28.94 20.31
CA ASN A 251 -6.55 -28.34 20.67
C ASN A 251 -5.38 -29.02 19.96
N TRP A 252 -5.44 -30.34 19.75
CA TRP A 252 -4.51 -31.06 18.87
C TRP A 252 -4.68 -30.63 17.40
N LEU A 253 -5.91 -30.25 17.04
CA LEU A 253 -6.27 -29.89 15.68
C LEU A 253 -5.62 -28.61 15.19
N GLU A 254 -5.20 -27.70 16.09
CA GLU A 254 -4.73 -26.33 15.79
C GLU A 254 -4.92 -25.98 14.30
N PRO A 255 -6.19 -25.84 13.82
CA PRO A 255 -6.59 -26.14 12.43
C PRO A 255 -5.78 -25.37 11.38
N ARG A 256 -5.28 -24.22 11.82
CA ARG A 256 -4.43 -23.32 11.07
C ARG A 256 -3.11 -23.96 10.64
N GLU A 257 -2.46 -24.82 11.43
CA GLU A 257 -1.15 -25.39 11.04
C GLU A 257 -1.25 -26.43 9.91
N ILE A 258 -2.25 -27.33 9.96
CA ILE A 258 -2.44 -28.36 8.92
C ILE A 258 -2.96 -27.73 7.64
N ASP A 259 -3.94 -26.82 7.74
CA ASP A 259 -4.48 -26.11 6.57
C ASP A 259 -3.41 -25.22 5.92
N ASN A 260 -2.58 -24.53 6.71
CA ASN A 260 -1.46 -23.77 6.17
C ASN A 260 -0.44 -24.67 5.47
N LYS A 261 -0.05 -25.81 6.05
CA LYS A 261 0.90 -26.75 5.41
C LYS A 261 0.37 -27.28 4.08
N ILE A 262 -0.91 -27.66 4.01
CA ILE A 262 -1.55 -28.13 2.78
C ILE A 262 -1.53 -27.03 1.72
N ASN A 263 -1.93 -25.81 2.09
CA ASN A 263 -1.96 -24.67 1.18
C ASN A 263 -0.55 -24.29 0.68
N THR A 264 0.44 -24.24 1.57
CA THR A 264 1.83 -23.96 1.20
C THR A 264 2.39 -25.01 0.25
N TYR A 265 2.19 -26.31 0.51
CA TYR A 265 2.67 -27.35 -0.40
C TYR A 265 1.95 -27.33 -1.75
N ASN A 266 0.64 -27.08 -1.79
CA ASN A 266 -0.07 -26.91 -3.06
C ASN A 266 0.47 -25.74 -3.88
N GLN A 267 0.76 -24.60 -3.23
CA GLN A 267 1.34 -23.42 -3.87
C GLN A 267 2.75 -23.71 -4.43
N LEU A 268 3.61 -24.35 -3.65
CA LEU A 268 4.97 -24.71 -4.08
C LEU A 268 4.96 -25.72 -5.23
N ILE A 269 4.08 -26.73 -5.18
CA ILE A 269 3.92 -27.70 -6.27
C ILE A 269 3.45 -26.98 -7.54
N ALA A 270 2.48 -26.08 -7.45
CA ALA A 270 2.01 -25.30 -8.59
C ALA A 270 3.13 -24.42 -9.17
N GLY A 271 3.86 -23.69 -8.33
CA GLY A 271 4.96 -22.83 -8.76
C GLY A 271 6.10 -23.60 -9.43
N LEU A 272 6.53 -24.72 -8.85
CA LEU A 272 7.57 -25.57 -9.43
C LEU A 272 7.13 -26.24 -10.73
N ASN A 273 5.85 -26.65 -10.85
CA ASN A 273 5.32 -27.15 -12.12
C ASN A 273 5.31 -26.07 -13.19
N ILE A 274 4.89 -24.83 -12.87
CA ILE A 274 4.91 -23.71 -13.84
C ILE A 274 6.32 -23.46 -14.37
N ILE A 275 7.31 -23.44 -13.47
CA ILE A 275 8.72 -23.23 -13.85
C ILE A 275 9.25 -24.37 -14.72
N ARG A 276 8.95 -25.62 -14.34
CA ARG A 276 9.33 -26.80 -15.11
C ARG A 276 8.70 -26.80 -16.49
N ASP A 277 7.40 -26.55 -16.56
CA ASP A 277 6.63 -26.60 -17.80
C ASP A 277 7.03 -25.43 -18.73
N TRP A 278 7.38 -24.27 -18.17
CA TRP A 278 8.00 -23.18 -18.92
C TRP A 278 9.32 -23.59 -19.56
N TRP A 279 10.24 -24.22 -18.81
CA TRP A 279 11.52 -24.66 -19.37
C TRP A 279 11.35 -25.66 -20.53
N PHE A 280 10.41 -26.60 -20.38
CA PHE A 280 10.11 -27.56 -21.44
C PHE A 280 9.31 -26.97 -22.61
N SER A 281 8.70 -25.80 -22.44
CA SER A 281 8.01 -25.08 -23.53
C SER A 281 8.98 -24.34 -24.46
N LEU A 282 10.21 -24.05 -24.02
CA LEU A 282 11.24 -23.40 -24.82
C LEU A 282 11.82 -24.35 -25.86
N ASN A 283 12.02 -23.87 -27.09
CA ASN A 283 12.72 -24.61 -28.12
C ASN A 283 14.20 -24.77 -27.76
N LYS A 284 14.88 -25.77 -28.32
CA LYS A 284 16.30 -26.03 -28.03
C LYS A 284 17.25 -24.87 -28.37
N GLN A 285 16.87 -23.98 -29.29
CA GLN A 285 17.61 -22.76 -29.62
C GLN A 285 17.33 -21.59 -28.65
N GLU A 286 16.25 -21.67 -27.88
CA GLU A 286 15.81 -20.65 -26.90
C GLU A 286 16.28 -20.98 -25.47
N GLN A 287 16.80 -22.20 -25.23
CA GLN A 287 17.39 -22.61 -23.95
C GLN A 287 18.81 -22.08 -23.80
N THR A 288 18.99 -20.76 -23.75
CA THR A 288 20.32 -20.15 -23.58
C THR A 288 20.75 -20.18 -22.11
N GLY A 289 22.01 -19.80 -21.84
CA GLY A 289 22.51 -19.65 -20.48
C GLY A 289 21.71 -18.65 -19.65
N VAL A 290 21.08 -17.67 -20.30
CA VAL A 290 20.24 -16.66 -19.66
C VAL A 290 18.92 -17.28 -19.16
N GLU A 291 18.25 -18.08 -19.98
CA GLU A 291 17.04 -18.79 -19.59
C GLU A 291 17.33 -19.85 -18.51
N PHE A 292 18.50 -20.49 -18.58
CA PHE A 292 18.93 -21.41 -17.52
C PHE A 292 19.14 -20.68 -16.19
N PHE A 293 19.74 -19.49 -16.22
CA PHE A 293 19.86 -18.66 -15.03
C PHE A 293 18.48 -18.30 -14.43
N LYS A 294 17.54 -17.86 -15.29
CA LYS A 294 16.15 -17.58 -14.88
C LYS A 294 15.48 -18.79 -14.24
N LEU A 295 15.68 -19.98 -14.81
CA LEU A 295 15.20 -21.25 -14.26
C LEU A 295 15.71 -21.46 -12.82
N VAL A 296 17.02 -21.35 -12.60
CA VAL A 296 17.64 -21.60 -11.29
C VAL A 296 17.17 -20.59 -10.26
N VAL A 297 17.21 -19.29 -10.58
CA VAL A 297 16.81 -18.24 -9.64
C VAL A 297 15.33 -18.33 -9.28
N ALA A 298 14.46 -18.54 -10.28
CA ALA A 298 13.03 -18.70 -10.03
C ALA A 298 12.74 -19.93 -9.17
N THR A 299 13.41 -21.05 -9.45
CA THR A 299 13.25 -22.29 -8.68
C THR A 299 13.67 -22.10 -7.22
N GLU A 300 14.85 -21.53 -6.96
CA GLU A 300 15.32 -21.30 -5.59
C GLU A 300 14.47 -20.26 -4.85
N LYS A 301 13.99 -19.20 -5.53
CA LYS A 301 13.05 -18.23 -4.93
C LYS A 301 11.72 -18.89 -4.54
N VAL A 302 11.15 -19.73 -5.41
CA VAL A 302 9.91 -20.46 -5.11
C VAL A 302 10.10 -21.38 -3.90
N ILE A 303 11.18 -22.18 -3.87
CA ILE A 303 11.47 -23.06 -2.72
C ILE A 303 11.67 -22.24 -1.43
N TRP A 304 12.35 -21.09 -1.53
CA TRP A 304 12.62 -20.22 -0.38
C TRP A 304 11.37 -19.55 0.19
N SER A 305 10.37 -19.24 -0.64
CA SER A 305 9.12 -18.58 -0.22
C SER A 305 8.37 -19.32 0.90
N GLN A 306 8.57 -20.64 1.02
CA GLN A 306 8.05 -21.48 2.10
C GLN A 306 8.51 -20.98 3.49
N TYR A 307 9.75 -20.54 3.59
CA TYR A 307 10.43 -20.27 4.85
C TYR A 307 10.34 -18.80 5.27
N ASN A 308 10.10 -17.90 4.30
CA ASN A 308 10.02 -16.45 4.54
C ASN A 308 8.61 -15.93 4.86
N LYS A 309 7.56 -16.77 4.90
CA LYS A 309 6.14 -16.36 5.08
C LYS A 309 5.60 -15.34 4.05
N HIS A 310 6.33 -15.05 2.97
CA HIS A 310 5.95 -14.10 1.93
C HIS A 310 5.58 -14.82 0.63
N ALA A 311 4.30 -15.19 0.48
CA ALA A 311 3.79 -15.82 -0.75
C ALA A 311 3.96 -14.93 -2.01
N SER A 312 4.17 -13.62 -1.83
CA SER A 312 4.44 -12.66 -2.91
C SER A 312 5.76 -12.92 -3.63
N GLU A 313 6.79 -13.42 -2.93
CA GLU A 313 8.10 -13.71 -3.54
C GLU A 313 8.02 -14.86 -4.55
N MET A 314 7.14 -15.84 -4.30
CA MET A 314 6.90 -16.96 -5.21
C MET A 314 6.29 -16.50 -6.53
N TRP A 315 5.26 -15.66 -6.47
CA TRP A 315 4.57 -15.16 -7.66
C TRP A 315 5.42 -14.16 -8.42
N GLN A 316 6.14 -13.30 -7.71
CA GLN A 316 7.12 -12.39 -8.31
C GLN A 316 8.20 -13.16 -9.08
N ALA A 317 8.72 -14.27 -8.55
CA ALA A 317 9.71 -15.09 -9.25
C ALA A 317 9.15 -15.74 -10.54
N ILE A 318 7.88 -16.15 -10.53
CA ILE A 318 7.19 -16.72 -11.70
C ILE A 318 6.92 -15.64 -12.75
N GLU A 319 6.62 -14.42 -12.32
CA GLU A 319 6.37 -13.26 -13.18
C GLU A 319 7.66 -12.71 -13.80
N GLU A 320 8.74 -12.62 -13.02
CA GLU A 320 10.10 -12.31 -13.49
C GLU A 320 10.61 -13.33 -14.53
N LEU A 321 10.22 -14.60 -14.39
CA LEU A 321 10.56 -15.66 -15.36
C LEU A 321 9.79 -15.53 -16.69
N LYS A 322 8.59 -14.93 -16.68
CA LYS A 322 7.71 -14.77 -17.86
C LYS A 322 7.83 -13.39 -18.54
N GLY A 323 8.39 -12.39 -17.86
CA GLY A 323 8.58 -11.03 -18.37
C GLY A 323 9.90 -10.80 -19.14
N LYS A 324 9.95 -9.72 -19.93
CA LYS A 324 11.21 -9.09 -20.36
C LYS A 324 11.59 -8.06 -19.30
N THR A 325 12.58 -8.35 -18.47
CA THR A 325 13.16 -7.37 -17.54
C THR A 325 14.67 -7.50 -17.52
N ASP A 326 15.32 -6.41 -17.92
CA ASP A 326 16.77 -6.22 -17.97
C ASP A 326 17.36 -5.95 -16.57
N ASP A 327 16.57 -5.53 -15.56
CA ASP A 327 17.10 -5.06 -14.26
C ASP A 327 17.68 -6.15 -13.33
N ALA A 328 17.01 -7.31 -13.19
CA ALA A 328 17.55 -8.43 -12.40
C ALA A 328 18.66 -9.17 -13.16
N LEU A 329 18.62 -9.05 -14.50
CA LEU A 329 19.66 -9.50 -15.40
C LEU A 329 20.91 -8.64 -15.19
N ASP A 330 20.78 -7.32 -15.10
CA ASP A 330 21.87 -6.36 -15.02
C ASP A 330 22.65 -6.45 -13.70
N GLU A 331 21.98 -6.60 -12.55
CA GLU A 331 22.66 -6.75 -11.25
C GLU A 331 23.50 -8.04 -11.18
N VAL A 332 23.06 -9.10 -11.88
CA VAL A 332 23.76 -10.39 -11.92
C VAL A 332 24.66 -10.56 -13.14
N LEU A 333 24.42 -9.88 -14.27
CA LEU A 333 25.32 -9.72 -15.41
C LEU A 333 26.56 -8.91 -15.01
N LEU A 334 26.38 -7.90 -14.13
CA LEU A 334 27.48 -7.21 -13.45
C LEU A 334 28.33 -8.14 -12.59
N LEU A 335 27.72 -9.17 -11.98
CA LEU A 335 28.39 -10.16 -11.13
C LEU A 335 28.94 -11.38 -11.90
N SER A 336 28.38 -11.73 -13.06
CA SER A 336 28.76 -12.91 -13.82
C SER A 336 29.75 -12.61 -14.93
N GLY A 337 29.87 -11.37 -15.39
CA GLY A 337 30.79 -11.00 -16.46
C GLY A 337 30.38 -11.62 -17.80
N THR A 338 30.23 -10.80 -18.83
CA THR A 338 29.85 -11.24 -20.18
C THR A 338 30.76 -12.36 -20.76
N ALA A 339 31.98 -12.50 -20.26
CA ALA A 339 32.93 -13.55 -20.63
C ALA A 339 32.55 -14.96 -20.10
N ALA A 340 31.96 -15.06 -18.90
CA ALA A 340 31.56 -16.34 -18.30
C ALA A 340 30.36 -16.97 -19.00
N LEU A 341 29.42 -16.13 -19.44
CA LEU A 341 28.27 -16.54 -20.25
C LEU A 341 28.70 -17.05 -21.64
N GLN A 342 29.72 -16.42 -22.24
CA GLN A 342 30.30 -16.88 -23.50
C GLN A 342 31.06 -18.21 -23.37
N GLU A 343 31.81 -18.41 -22.29
CA GLU A 343 32.47 -19.70 -22.00
C GLU A 343 31.45 -20.81 -21.70
N PHE A 344 30.36 -20.48 -20.98
CA PHE A 344 29.24 -21.40 -20.76
C PHE A 344 28.56 -21.82 -22.07
N GLU A 345 28.27 -20.87 -22.97
CA GLU A 345 27.68 -21.16 -24.27
C GLU A 345 28.59 -22.04 -25.13
N ALA A 346 29.90 -21.76 -25.13
CA ALA A 346 30.89 -22.56 -25.85
C ALA A 346 30.98 -24.01 -25.33
N GLU A 347 30.99 -24.20 -24.00
CA GLU A 347 31.11 -25.53 -23.39
C GLU A 347 29.78 -26.31 -23.48
N TYR A 348 28.63 -25.63 -23.34
CA TYR A 348 27.30 -26.20 -23.56
C TYR A 348 27.15 -26.72 -24.99
N GLU A 349 27.55 -25.92 -25.99
CA GLU A 349 27.60 -26.36 -27.39
C GLU A 349 28.54 -27.56 -27.59
N THR A 350 29.67 -27.60 -26.91
CA THR A 350 30.65 -28.69 -27.02
C THR A 350 30.13 -29.99 -26.41
N ALA A 351 29.51 -29.92 -25.22
CA ALA A 351 28.82 -31.06 -24.60
C ALA A 351 27.64 -31.54 -25.45
N HIS A 352 26.91 -30.62 -26.09
CA HIS A 352 25.81 -30.94 -27.02
C HIS A 352 26.26 -31.58 -28.33
N ARG A 353 27.38 -31.14 -28.91
CA ARG A 353 27.98 -31.79 -30.09
C ARG A 353 28.43 -33.20 -29.76
N THR A 354 28.96 -33.42 -28.56
CA THR A 354 29.39 -34.75 -28.09
C THR A 354 28.18 -35.65 -27.81
N ALA A 355 27.12 -35.15 -27.17
CA ALA A 355 25.89 -35.89 -26.91
C ALA A 355 25.10 -36.19 -28.20
N SER A 356 24.96 -35.22 -29.12
CA SER A 356 24.33 -35.42 -30.42
C SER A 356 25.14 -36.33 -31.33
N ALA A 357 26.48 -36.27 -31.30
CA ALA A 357 27.31 -37.25 -32.01
C ALA A 357 27.13 -38.67 -31.45
N THR A 358 26.94 -38.82 -30.14
CA THR A 358 26.68 -40.12 -29.50
C THR A 358 25.27 -40.64 -29.82
N VAL A 359 24.27 -39.76 -29.94
CA VAL A 359 22.89 -40.10 -30.34
C VAL A 359 22.80 -40.41 -31.83
N VAL A 360 23.51 -39.69 -32.71
CA VAL A 360 23.56 -40.00 -34.15
C VAL A 360 24.32 -41.30 -34.42
N VAL A 361 25.34 -41.64 -33.61
CA VAL A 361 26.00 -42.96 -33.64
C VAL A 361 25.09 -44.07 -33.06
N ALA A 362 24.19 -43.77 -32.12
CA ALA A 362 23.24 -44.74 -31.58
C ALA A 362 22.00 -44.96 -32.49
N GLU A 363 21.51 -43.91 -33.15
CA GLU A 363 20.36 -43.97 -34.08
C GLU A 363 20.74 -44.54 -35.46
N SER A 364 22.00 -44.41 -35.89
CA SER A 364 22.49 -45.10 -37.09
C SER A 364 22.75 -46.61 -36.88
N VAL A 365 22.71 -47.09 -35.62
CA VAL A 365 22.88 -48.50 -35.27
C VAL A 365 21.55 -49.24 -35.10
N THR A 366 20.41 -48.54 -34.97
CA THR A 366 19.10 -49.17 -34.69
C THR A 366 18.19 -49.41 -35.89
N THR A 367 18.60 -49.03 -37.11
CA THR A 367 17.89 -49.42 -38.36
C THR A 367 18.73 -50.39 -39.19
N ILE A 368 18.92 -51.62 -38.70
CA ILE A 368 19.30 -52.77 -39.50
C ILE A 368 18.40 -53.93 -39.09
N GLU A 369 17.43 -54.28 -39.94
CA GLU A 369 16.68 -55.54 -39.79
C GLU A 369 17.61 -56.74 -40.04
N PRO A 370 17.47 -57.85 -39.31
CA PRO A 370 18.41 -58.97 -39.41
C PRO A 370 17.99 -59.91 -40.56
N THR A 371 18.86 -60.07 -41.55
CA THR A 371 18.87 -61.25 -42.44
C THR A 371 20.17 -62.04 -42.25
N PRO A 372 20.13 -63.39 -42.36
CA PRO A 372 21.18 -64.24 -41.85
C PRO A 372 22.33 -64.43 -42.85
N ALA A 373 23.54 -64.41 -42.28
CA ALA A 373 24.82 -65.01 -42.70
C ALA A 373 25.03 -65.37 -44.18
N ASP A 374 25.99 -64.68 -44.82
CA ASP A 374 27.12 -65.37 -45.49
C ASP A 374 28.28 -64.40 -45.79
N ASP A 375 29.47 -64.99 -45.88
CA ASP A 375 30.82 -64.40 -45.93
C ASP A 375 31.17 -63.59 -47.21
N ASP A 376 32.26 -62.81 -47.08
CA ASP A 376 33.18 -62.24 -48.10
C ASP A 376 33.02 -60.79 -48.64
N LYS A 377 33.90 -59.92 -48.12
CA LYS A 377 34.71 -58.84 -48.77
C LYS A 377 34.09 -57.49 -49.24
N PRO A 378 34.94 -56.42 -49.33
CA PRO A 378 34.59 -55.02 -49.05
C PRO A 378 34.40 -54.15 -50.31
N ASP A 379 33.66 -53.04 -50.21
CA ASP A 379 33.93 -51.74 -50.88
C ASP A 379 32.67 -50.83 -50.91
N ILE A 380 32.43 -49.99 -49.87
CA ILE A 380 31.59 -48.77 -49.99
C ILE A 380 32.01 -47.72 -48.92
N ILE A 381 33.17 -47.04 -49.06
CA ILE A 381 33.49 -45.82 -48.25
C ILE A 381 34.12 -44.69 -49.12
N GLU A 382 33.83 -44.62 -50.42
CA GLU A 382 34.30 -43.47 -51.25
C GLU A 382 33.19 -42.48 -51.65
N GLY A 383 31.90 -42.86 -51.58
CA GLY A 383 30.79 -41.99 -52.01
C GLY A 383 30.32 -40.94 -50.99
N VAL A 384 30.58 -41.13 -49.69
CA VAL A 384 30.03 -40.25 -48.64
C VAL A 384 30.94 -39.04 -48.36
N VAL A 385 32.23 -39.14 -48.68
CA VAL A 385 33.22 -38.08 -48.39
C VAL A 385 33.15 -36.93 -49.41
N GLU A 386 32.72 -37.18 -50.66
CA GLU A 386 32.60 -36.12 -51.67
C GLU A 386 31.35 -35.23 -51.48
N ALA A 387 30.25 -35.76 -50.93
CA ALA A 387 29.03 -34.99 -50.70
C ALA A 387 29.18 -33.93 -49.58
N VAL A 388 30.01 -34.21 -48.58
CA VAL A 388 30.25 -33.31 -47.42
C VAL A 388 31.19 -32.15 -47.77
N ASN A 389 32.08 -32.32 -48.76
CA ASN A 389 33.01 -31.26 -49.17
C ASN A 389 32.41 -30.27 -50.18
N GLY A 390 31.28 -30.61 -50.82
CA GLY A 390 30.59 -29.74 -51.78
C GLY A 390 29.79 -28.60 -51.13
N SER A 391 29.21 -28.79 -49.95
CA SER A 391 28.35 -27.75 -49.32
C SER A 391 29.14 -26.60 -48.67
N LYS A 392 30.36 -26.88 -48.18
CA LYS A 392 31.25 -25.90 -47.51
C LYS A 392 31.66 -24.71 -48.39
N LYS A 393 31.74 -24.87 -49.72
CA LYS A 393 32.15 -23.78 -50.64
C LYS A 393 31.03 -22.79 -50.99
N SER A 394 29.77 -23.09 -50.66
CA SER A 394 28.64 -22.20 -50.94
C SER A 394 28.30 -21.24 -49.78
N GLU A 395 28.59 -21.64 -48.53
CA GLU A 395 28.34 -20.84 -47.33
C GLU A 395 29.45 -19.79 -47.06
N GLU A 396 30.70 -20.08 -47.41
CA GLU A 396 31.82 -19.13 -47.27
C GLU A 396 31.67 -17.87 -48.16
N LYS A 397 30.94 -17.94 -49.28
CA LYS A 397 30.68 -16.77 -50.15
C LYS A 397 29.52 -15.90 -49.70
N ALA A 398 28.66 -16.38 -48.80
CA ALA A 398 27.56 -15.58 -48.25
C ALA A 398 27.97 -14.77 -47.02
N LEU A 399 28.99 -15.23 -46.27
CA LEU A 399 29.48 -14.58 -45.06
C LEU A 399 30.30 -13.30 -45.34
N VAL A 400 31.11 -13.29 -46.41
CA VAL A 400 31.97 -12.14 -46.78
C VAL A 400 31.18 -10.91 -47.26
N LYS A 401 29.90 -11.07 -47.61
CA LYS A 401 29.04 -9.94 -48.07
C LYS A 401 28.27 -9.25 -46.94
N LYS A 402 28.32 -9.78 -45.71
CA LYS A 402 27.58 -9.26 -44.53
C LYS A 402 28.49 -8.49 -43.55
N GLU A 403 29.81 -8.71 -43.60
CA GLU A 403 30.79 -8.03 -42.73
C GLU A 403 31.19 -6.61 -43.20
N THR A 404 30.80 -6.18 -44.41
CA THR A 404 31.15 -4.84 -44.93
C THR A 404 30.10 -3.76 -44.67
N ALA A 405 29.02 -4.05 -43.93
CA ALA A 405 27.92 -3.11 -43.67
C ALA A 405 27.85 -2.59 -42.22
N LEU A 406 28.77 -2.96 -41.33
CA LEU A 406 28.69 -2.69 -39.89
C LEU A 406 29.87 -1.89 -39.31
N ALA A 407 30.47 -1.00 -40.09
CA ALA A 407 31.56 -0.14 -39.64
C ALA A 407 31.48 1.28 -40.21
N VAL A 408 30.45 2.05 -39.83
CA VAL A 408 30.48 3.53 -39.65
C VAL A 408 29.20 3.92 -38.88
N ILE A 409 29.28 4.18 -37.57
CA ILE A 409 28.41 5.17 -36.90
C ILE A 409 29.28 5.92 -35.89
N ASP A 410 29.43 7.20 -36.20
CA ASP A 410 30.18 8.23 -35.50
C ASP A 410 29.49 8.60 -34.17
N SER A 411 30.29 8.86 -33.15
CA SER A 411 29.87 9.17 -31.79
C SER A 411 29.62 10.66 -31.63
N SER A 412 28.50 11.16 -32.13
CA SER A 412 27.92 12.46 -31.73
C SER A 412 26.49 12.59 -32.23
N ASP A 413 25.52 12.24 -31.38
CA ASP A 413 24.16 12.79 -31.29
C ASP A 413 23.27 11.80 -30.55
N ALA A 414 23.23 11.92 -29.21
CA ALA A 414 22.21 11.27 -28.40
C ALA A 414 20.91 12.08 -28.53
N ALA A 415 20.17 11.82 -29.62
CA ALA A 415 18.75 12.15 -29.67
C ALA A 415 17.98 11.14 -28.81
N GLU A 416 17.05 11.64 -28.01
CA GLU A 416 16.14 10.85 -27.17
C GLU A 416 15.44 9.75 -27.99
N PRO A 417 15.28 8.52 -27.46
CA PRO A 417 14.43 7.52 -28.10
C PRO A 417 12.97 7.98 -28.04
N ALA A 418 12.48 8.49 -29.15
CA ALA A 418 11.06 8.69 -29.40
C ALA A 418 10.33 7.33 -29.39
N GLY A 419 9.29 7.21 -28.55
CA GLY A 419 8.28 6.16 -28.70
C GLY A 419 7.98 5.31 -27.46
N TYR A 420 7.78 5.91 -26.29
CA TYR A 420 6.90 5.32 -25.28
C TYR A 420 5.72 6.26 -25.09
N HIS A 421 4.53 5.84 -25.53
CA HIS A 421 3.30 6.59 -25.27
C HIS A 421 3.18 6.78 -23.75
N SER A 422 3.33 8.02 -23.29
CA SER A 422 3.07 8.41 -21.92
C SER A 422 1.67 7.92 -21.54
N LYS A 423 1.53 7.06 -20.53
CA LYS A 423 0.24 6.86 -19.86
C LYS A 423 -0.23 8.25 -19.41
N LYS A 424 -1.27 8.80 -20.03
CA LYS A 424 -1.78 10.13 -19.71
C LYS A 424 -2.39 10.08 -18.29
N ARG A 425 -1.74 10.76 -17.34
CA ARG A 425 -2.14 10.84 -15.93
C ARG A 425 -3.56 11.42 -15.79
N GLY A 426 -4.45 10.73 -15.06
CA GLY A 426 -5.72 11.29 -14.54
C GLY A 426 -6.96 11.22 -15.43
N LEU A 427 -7.00 10.36 -16.45
CA LEU A 427 -8.19 10.16 -17.29
C LEU A 427 -9.20 9.19 -16.64
N PRO A 428 -10.52 9.36 -16.84
CA PRO A 428 -11.53 8.40 -16.36
C PRO A 428 -11.39 7.03 -17.02
N HIS A 429 -11.80 5.98 -16.31
CA HIS A 429 -11.56 4.58 -16.73
C HIS A 429 -12.69 4.02 -17.61
N ALA A 430 -12.35 3.44 -18.76
CA ALA A 430 -13.30 2.83 -19.70
C ALA A 430 -13.00 1.35 -19.91
N PHE A 431 -13.94 0.50 -19.51
CA PHE A 431 -13.86 -0.95 -19.69
C PHE A 431 -14.54 -1.41 -20.98
N VAL A 432 -13.84 -2.21 -21.78
CA VAL A 432 -14.33 -2.72 -23.07
C VAL A 432 -14.75 -4.17 -22.93
N VAL A 433 -16.06 -4.39 -23.06
CA VAL A 433 -16.71 -5.70 -23.05
C VAL A 433 -16.89 -6.14 -24.49
N MET A 434 -16.11 -7.12 -24.91
CA MET A 434 -16.15 -7.62 -26.29
C MET A 434 -15.68 -9.07 -26.40
N PRO A 435 -16.00 -9.78 -27.49
CA PRO A 435 -15.39 -11.06 -27.79
C PRO A 435 -13.89 -10.94 -28.11
N PHE A 436 -13.12 -12.02 -27.91
CA PHE A 436 -11.69 -12.08 -28.23
C PHE A 436 -11.38 -12.81 -29.54
N GLY A 437 -10.28 -12.45 -30.18
CA GLY A 437 -9.75 -13.17 -31.34
C GLY A 437 -10.65 -13.11 -32.58
N ARG A 438 -10.47 -14.10 -33.47
CA ARG A 438 -11.30 -14.23 -34.68
C ARG A 438 -12.52 -15.10 -34.42
N LYS A 439 -13.72 -14.58 -34.72
CA LYS A 439 -14.98 -15.33 -34.58
C LYS A 439 -15.88 -15.12 -35.79
N GLN A 440 -16.78 -16.06 -36.02
CA GLN A 440 -17.76 -15.96 -37.10
C GLN A 440 -18.96 -15.10 -36.67
N GLY A 441 -19.32 -14.14 -37.51
CA GLY A 441 -20.53 -13.35 -37.42
C GLY A 441 -21.79 -14.15 -37.80
N PRO A 442 -22.99 -13.58 -37.57
CA PRO A 442 -24.26 -14.23 -37.91
C PRO A 442 -24.43 -14.52 -39.40
N ASP A 443 -23.75 -13.76 -40.24
CA ASP A 443 -23.70 -13.89 -41.70
C ASP A 443 -22.61 -14.88 -42.17
N GLY A 444 -21.94 -15.55 -41.24
CA GLY A 444 -20.86 -16.51 -41.50
C GLY A 444 -19.50 -15.88 -41.83
N ARG A 445 -19.38 -14.55 -41.82
CA ARG A 445 -18.11 -13.86 -42.08
C ARG A 445 -17.22 -13.90 -40.84
N TRP A 446 -15.92 -13.99 -41.04
CA TRP A 446 -14.96 -13.85 -39.94
C TRP A 446 -14.83 -12.39 -39.53
N ILE A 447 -14.82 -12.13 -38.22
CA ILE A 447 -14.62 -10.83 -37.59
C ILE A 447 -13.40 -10.95 -36.68
N ASP A 448 -12.45 -10.01 -36.82
CA ASP A 448 -11.19 -9.95 -36.09
C ASP A 448 -11.32 -8.93 -34.94
N PHE A 449 -11.74 -9.42 -33.78
CA PHE A 449 -12.03 -8.57 -32.62
C PHE A 449 -10.78 -7.94 -31.99
N ASP A 450 -9.60 -8.50 -32.22
CA ASP A 450 -8.34 -7.89 -31.79
C ASP A 450 -8.02 -6.66 -32.64
N SER A 451 -8.14 -6.79 -33.96
CA SER A 451 -7.98 -5.63 -34.86
C SER A 451 -9.02 -4.55 -34.57
N ILE A 452 -10.27 -4.92 -34.30
CA ILE A 452 -11.32 -3.96 -33.91
C ILE A 452 -10.96 -3.24 -32.61
N TYR A 453 -10.41 -3.93 -31.61
CA TYR A 453 -10.01 -3.29 -30.38
C TYR A 453 -8.85 -2.30 -30.58
N TYR A 454 -7.74 -2.76 -31.16
CA TYR A 454 -6.51 -1.97 -31.27
C TYR A 454 -6.61 -0.85 -32.31
N ASP A 455 -7.28 -1.07 -33.43
CA ASP A 455 -7.31 -0.11 -34.54
C ASP A 455 -8.51 0.84 -34.48
N LEU A 456 -9.63 0.44 -33.85
CA LEU A 456 -10.87 1.22 -33.81
C LEU A 456 -11.28 1.65 -32.39
N ILE A 457 -11.55 0.71 -31.48
CA ILE A 457 -12.16 1.03 -30.17
C ILE A 457 -11.19 1.81 -29.28
N LYS A 458 -9.99 1.27 -29.04
CA LYS A 458 -9.00 1.87 -28.14
C LYS A 458 -8.63 3.31 -28.57
N PRO A 459 -8.27 3.59 -29.83
CA PRO A 459 -7.99 4.95 -30.27
C PRO A 459 -9.19 5.90 -30.11
N ALA A 460 -10.42 5.41 -30.34
CA ALA A 460 -11.63 6.23 -30.21
C ALA A 460 -11.96 6.58 -28.75
N VAL A 461 -11.76 5.63 -27.83
CA VAL A 461 -11.97 5.80 -26.38
C VAL A 461 -10.89 6.71 -25.78
N GLU A 462 -9.63 6.53 -26.16
CA GLU A 462 -8.53 7.41 -25.76
C GLU A 462 -8.71 8.83 -26.30
N ALA A 463 -9.15 8.97 -27.55
CA ALA A 463 -9.54 10.26 -28.11
C ALA A 463 -10.72 10.88 -27.36
N ALA A 464 -11.64 10.10 -26.81
CA ALA A 464 -12.73 10.60 -25.97
C ALA A 464 -12.25 11.15 -24.61
N GLY A 465 -11.01 10.89 -24.24
CA GLY A 465 -10.41 11.33 -22.98
C GLY A 465 -10.50 10.29 -21.87
N PHE A 466 -10.59 9.00 -22.21
CA PHE A 466 -10.65 7.90 -21.24
C PHE A 466 -9.41 7.02 -21.35
N GLU A 467 -9.06 6.34 -20.27
CA GLU A 467 -8.14 5.19 -20.31
C GLU A 467 -8.94 3.95 -20.79
N SER A 468 -8.52 3.35 -21.90
CA SER A 468 -9.18 2.16 -22.47
C SER A 468 -8.57 0.89 -21.90
N PHE A 469 -9.40 0.00 -21.38
CA PHE A 469 -9.01 -1.27 -20.79
C PHE A 469 -9.88 -2.42 -21.30
N ARG A 470 -9.25 -3.53 -21.72
CA ARG A 470 -9.91 -4.78 -22.13
C ARG A 470 -9.42 -5.92 -21.25
N ALA A 471 -10.28 -6.86 -20.88
CA ALA A 471 -10.00 -7.84 -19.83
C ALA A 471 -8.79 -8.77 -20.10
N ASP A 472 -8.31 -8.90 -21.34
CA ASP A 472 -7.10 -9.66 -21.69
C ASP A 472 -5.79 -8.87 -21.50
N GLN A 473 -5.88 -7.57 -21.21
CA GLN A 473 -4.74 -6.71 -20.88
C GLN A 473 -4.36 -6.79 -19.39
N GLU A 474 -5.18 -7.44 -18.56
CA GLU A 474 -4.85 -7.76 -17.17
C GLU A 474 -3.74 -8.82 -17.16
N SER A 475 -2.54 -8.39 -16.80
CA SER A 475 -1.33 -9.25 -16.86
C SER A 475 -1.10 -10.04 -15.57
N VAL A 476 -1.98 -9.88 -14.57
CA VAL A 476 -1.86 -10.47 -13.23
C VAL A 476 -2.64 -11.78 -13.15
N SER A 477 -2.05 -12.84 -12.60
CA SER A 477 -2.76 -14.11 -12.42
C SER A 477 -3.73 -14.06 -11.21
N GLY A 478 -5.03 -14.06 -11.49
CA GLY A 478 -6.13 -14.07 -10.53
C GLY A 478 -7.37 -14.82 -11.05
N ASP A 479 -8.46 -14.85 -10.28
CA ASP A 479 -9.75 -15.36 -10.75
C ASP A 479 -10.39 -14.33 -11.69
N ILE A 480 -10.28 -14.59 -12.99
CA ILE A 480 -10.78 -13.76 -14.10
C ILE A 480 -12.22 -13.29 -13.87
N LEU A 481 -13.06 -14.11 -13.22
CA LEU A 481 -14.44 -13.77 -12.94
C LEU A 481 -14.55 -12.62 -11.92
N THR A 482 -13.75 -12.64 -10.86
CA THR A 482 -13.82 -11.61 -9.80
C THR A 482 -13.31 -10.25 -10.30
N ASP A 483 -12.29 -10.26 -11.17
CA ASP A 483 -11.69 -9.04 -11.73
C ASP A 483 -12.62 -8.41 -12.79
N MET A 484 -13.26 -9.21 -13.64
CA MET A 484 -14.28 -8.74 -14.60
C MET A 484 -15.47 -8.07 -13.90
N PHE A 485 -16.00 -8.67 -12.82
CA PHE A 485 -17.10 -8.07 -12.05
C PHE A 485 -16.70 -6.74 -11.41
N GLN A 486 -15.47 -6.66 -10.92
CA GLN A 486 -14.92 -5.43 -10.37
C GLN A 486 -14.89 -4.34 -11.44
N GLU A 487 -14.40 -4.62 -12.64
CA GLU A 487 -14.34 -3.66 -13.74
C GLU A 487 -15.73 -3.18 -14.19
N LEU A 488 -16.72 -4.08 -14.28
CA LEU A 488 -18.10 -3.73 -14.60
C LEU A 488 -18.74 -2.81 -13.57
N LEU A 489 -18.36 -2.96 -12.29
CA LEU A 489 -18.86 -2.13 -11.20
C LEU A 489 -18.14 -0.79 -11.12
N LEU A 490 -16.82 -0.79 -11.29
CA LEU A 490 -15.96 0.35 -10.98
C LEU A 490 -15.70 1.27 -12.17
N ALA A 491 -15.68 0.75 -13.41
CA ALA A 491 -15.42 1.56 -14.59
C ALA A 491 -16.43 2.71 -14.74
N ASP A 492 -15.90 3.88 -15.10
CA ASP A 492 -16.66 5.10 -15.33
C ASP A 492 -17.51 4.98 -16.60
N MET A 493 -16.93 4.33 -17.62
CA MET A 493 -17.58 4.01 -18.89
C MET A 493 -17.43 2.52 -19.21
N VAL A 494 -18.46 1.91 -19.79
CA VAL A 494 -18.38 0.57 -20.39
C VAL A 494 -18.72 0.66 -21.87
N ILE A 495 -17.86 0.12 -22.73
CA ILE A 495 -18.12 -0.03 -24.17
C ILE A 495 -18.44 -1.51 -24.43
N ALA A 496 -19.66 -1.82 -24.85
CA ALA A 496 -20.09 -3.18 -25.13
C ALA A 496 -20.19 -3.43 -26.64
N ASP A 497 -19.40 -4.35 -27.17
CA ASP A 497 -19.47 -4.79 -28.57
C ASP A 497 -20.45 -5.95 -28.75
N LEU A 498 -21.55 -5.66 -29.44
CA LEU A 498 -22.69 -6.55 -29.66
C LEU A 498 -22.71 -7.14 -31.08
N SER A 499 -21.58 -7.15 -31.78
CA SER A 499 -21.46 -7.63 -33.16
C SER A 499 -21.69 -9.13 -33.33
N ILE A 500 -21.61 -9.92 -32.25
CA ILE A 500 -21.99 -11.35 -32.22
C ILE A 500 -22.79 -11.71 -30.96
N ASP A 501 -23.50 -12.85 -30.98
CA ASP A 501 -24.27 -13.36 -29.84
C ASP A 501 -23.33 -14.09 -28.87
N ASN A 502 -22.54 -13.30 -28.15
CA ASN A 502 -21.62 -13.82 -27.16
C ASN A 502 -22.27 -13.84 -25.78
N ALA A 503 -22.43 -15.04 -25.20
CA ALA A 503 -23.06 -15.21 -23.90
C ALA A 503 -22.35 -14.44 -22.76
N ASN A 504 -21.02 -14.34 -22.81
CA ASN A 504 -20.25 -13.61 -21.79
C ASN A 504 -20.53 -12.11 -21.89
N VAL A 505 -20.50 -11.55 -23.10
CA VAL A 505 -20.83 -10.14 -23.33
C VAL A 505 -22.24 -9.79 -22.83
N PHE A 506 -23.23 -10.65 -23.08
CA PHE A 506 -24.59 -10.43 -22.57
C PHE A 506 -24.68 -10.52 -21.05
N TYR A 507 -23.94 -11.45 -20.45
CA TYR A 507 -23.87 -11.58 -18.99
C TYR A 507 -23.28 -10.32 -18.35
N GLU A 508 -22.12 -9.87 -18.85
CA GLU A 508 -21.42 -8.67 -18.39
C GLU A 508 -22.27 -7.41 -18.56
N LEU A 509 -22.94 -7.28 -19.71
CA LEU A 509 -23.90 -6.20 -19.98
C LEU A 509 -25.07 -6.21 -18.98
N GLY A 510 -25.64 -7.39 -18.71
CA GLY A 510 -26.72 -7.56 -17.74
C GLY A 510 -26.32 -7.13 -16.32
N VAL A 511 -25.10 -7.50 -15.90
CA VAL A 511 -24.52 -7.06 -14.62
C VAL A 511 -24.36 -5.55 -14.58
N ARG A 512 -23.83 -4.94 -15.65
CA ARG A 512 -23.68 -3.47 -15.73
C ARG A 512 -25.04 -2.78 -15.65
N HIS A 513 -26.04 -3.28 -16.36
CA HIS A 513 -27.41 -2.77 -16.29
C HIS A 513 -28.00 -2.88 -14.87
N ALA A 514 -27.77 -3.99 -14.17
CA ALA A 514 -28.35 -4.20 -12.84
C ALA A 514 -27.70 -3.35 -11.76
N MET A 515 -26.40 -3.06 -11.90
CA MET A 515 -25.61 -2.44 -10.84
C MET A 515 -25.39 -0.94 -11.04
N ARG A 516 -25.45 -0.42 -12.27
CA ARG A 516 -25.15 0.99 -12.57
C ARG A 516 -26.22 1.62 -13.45
N LYS A 517 -26.60 2.86 -13.11
CA LYS A 517 -27.60 3.65 -13.83
C LYS A 517 -27.08 4.18 -15.17
N ARG A 518 -25.77 4.49 -15.26
CA ARG A 518 -25.16 5.24 -16.39
C ARG A 518 -23.78 4.73 -16.79
N GLY A 519 -23.19 5.39 -17.80
CA GLY A 519 -21.81 5.13 -18.27
C GLY A 519 -21.71 3.83 -19.07
N LEU A 520 -22.50 3.71 -20.14
CA LEU A 520 -22.56 2.53 -20.99
C LEU A 520 -22.83 2.97 -22.43
N VAL A 521 -22.06 2.45 -23.38
CA VAL A 521 -22.20 2.67 -24.83
C VAL A 521 -22.24 1.32 -25.51
N HIS A 522 -23.22 1.11 -26.38
CA HIS A 522 -23.31 -0.09 -27.21
C HIS A 522 -22.75 0.20 -28.60
N ILE A 523 -21.94 -0.73 -29.12
CA ILE A 523 -21.44 -0.71 -30.50
C ILE A 523 -21.76 -2.03 -31.21
N GLN A 524 -21.87 -2.04 -32.54
CA GLN A 524 -22.08 -3.26 -33.31
C GLN A 524 -21.59 -3.13 -34.76
N SER A 525 -21.36 -4.27 -35.42
CA SER A 525 -21.12 -4.37 -36.85
C SER A 525 -21.94 -5.48 -37.48
N GLY A 526 -22.37 -5.27 -38.74
CA GLY A 526 -22.92 -6.32 -39.61
C GLY A 526 -24.27 -6.93 -39.20
N ARG A 527 -24.98 -6.38 -38.20
CA ARG A 527 -26.22 -6.96 -37.68
C ARG A 527 -27.48 -6.15 -38.05
N PRO A 528 -28.54 -6.82 -38.54
CA PRO A 528 -29.82 -6.17 -38.84
C PRO A 528 -30.73 -6.00 -37.61
N TYR A 529 -30.56 -6.82 -36.57
CA TYR A 529 -31.38 -6.77 -35.34
C TYR A 529 -30.56 -7.15 -34.10
N LEU A 530 -30.97 -6.62 -32.95
CA LEU A 530 -30.47 -6.97 -31.61
C LEU A 530 -31.52 -7.80 -30.85
N PRO A 531 -31.12 -8.58 -29.83
CA PRO A 531 -32.05 -9.27 -28.93
C PRO A 531 -33.11 -8.36 -28.31
N PHE A 532 -34.30 -8.91 -28.03
CA PHE A 532 -35.48 -8.15 -27.59
C PHE A 532 -35.29 -7.39 -26.26
N ASP A 533 -34.39 -7.81 -25.38
CA ASP A 533 -34.17 -7.11 -24.11
C ASP A 533 -33.26 -5.87 -24.24
N ILE A 534 -32.56 -5.70 -25.37
CA ILE A 534 -31.57 -4.65 -25.59
C ILE A 534 -31.75 -3.85 -26.90
N PHE A 535 -32.71 -4.20 -27.76
CA PHE A 535 -32.93 -3.52 -29.05
C PHE A 535 -33.34 -2.05 -28.95
N ASN A 536 -33.96 -1.67 -27.82
CA ASN A 536 -34.42 -0.31 -27.57
C ASN A 536 -33.30 0.62 -27.08
N VAL A 537 -32.11 0.08 -26.80
CA VAL A 537 -30.93 0.86 -26.44
C VAL A 537 -30.21 1.30 -27.71
N ARG A 538 -29.79 2.57 -27.74
CA ARG A 538 -29.08 3.15 -28.89
C ARG A 538 -27.71 2.48 -29.05
N THR A 539 -27.50 1.82 -30.19
CA THR A 539 -26.25 1.13 -30.54
C THR A 539 -25.59 1.81 -31.73
N ILE A 540 -24.29 2.07 -31.65
CA ILE A 540 -23.53 2.73 -32.72
C ILE A 540 -22.98 1.68 -33.70
N PRO A 541 -23.31 1.79 -35.00
CA PRO A 541 -22.75 0.90 -36.00
C PRO A 541 -21.31 1.29 -36.34
N TYR A 542 -20.45 0.30 -36.58
CA TYR A 542 -19.14 0.44 -37.23
C TYR A 542 -19.01 -0.52 -38.42
N GLN A 543 -18.10 -0.23 -39.34
CA GLN A 543 -17.93 -0.95 -40.60
C GLN A 543 -16.68 -1.85 -40.56
N ILE A 544 -16.82 -3.04 -41.18
CA ILE A 544 -15.72 -4.01 -41.34
C ILE A 544 -15.53 -4.34 -42.82
N ASP A 545 -14.28 -4.61 -43.18
CA ASP A 545 -13.89 -5.03 -44.52
C ASP A 545 -14.20 -6.52 -44.78
N LYS A 546 -13.85 -7.00 -45.98
CA LYS A 546 -14.04 -8.42 -46.36
C LYS A 546 -13.18 -9.40 -45.55
N THR A 547 -12.15 -8.91 -44.86
CA THR A 547 -11.23 -9.71 -44.05
C THR A 547 -11.62 -9.79 -42.57
N GLY A 548 -12.66 -9.04 -42.18
CA GLY A 548 -13.15 -8.98 -40.80
C GLY A 548 -12.49 -7.92 -39.94
N ARG A 549 -11.70 -7.02 -40.54
CA ARG A 549 -11.01 -5.91 -39.87
C ARG A 549 -11.79 -4.60 -40.03
N PRO A 550 -11.51 -3.54 -39.26
CA PRO A 550 -12.13 -2.23 -39.47
C PRO A 550 -11.93 -1.76 -40.92
N ASP A 551 -13.00 -1.29 -41.56
CA ASP A 551 -12.97 -0.86 -42.96
C ASP A 551 -12.08 0.39 -43.12
N PRO A 552 -10.96 0.35 -43.88
CA PRO A 552 -10.06 1.48 -44.05
C PRO A 552 -10.73 2.75 -44.59
N ASP A 553 -11.79 2.62 -45.40
CA ASP A 553 -12.49 3.77 -45.98
C ASP A 553 -13.40 4.46 -44.95
N HIS A 554 -13.76 3.77 -43.87
CA HIS A 554 -14.75 4.22 -42.88
C HIS A 554 -14.19 4.36 -41.46
N ILE A 555 -13.00 3.82 -41.18
CA ILE A 555 -12.41 3.73 -39.84
C ILE A 555 -12.34 5.08 -39.11
N GLU A 556 -11.96 6.16 -39.79
CA GLU A 556 -11.86 7.49 -39.16
C GLU A 556 -13.24 8.06 -38.82
N LYS A 557 -14.25 7.78 -39.63
CA LYS A 557 -15.64 8.17 -39.36
C LYS A 557 -16.21 7.38 -38.18
N ASP A 558 -15.93 6.08 -38.12
CA ASP A 558 -16.37 5.22 -37.03
C ASP A 558 -15.68 5.59 -35.71
N LYS A 559 -14.37 5.87 -35.73
CA LYS A 559 -13.65 6.43 -34.57
C LYS A 559 -14.31 7.71 -34.07
N GLN A 560 -14.59 8.66 -34.97
CA GLN A 560 -15.25 9.92 -34.59
C GLN A 560 -16.65 9.69 -34.01
N ALA A 561 -17.42 8.74 -34.54
CA ALA A 561 -18.74 8.40 -34.02
C ALA A 561 -18.66 7.81 -32.60
N ILE A 562 -17.74 6.87 -32.35
CA ILE A 562 -17.49 6.28 -31.03
C ILE A 562 -16.97 7.34 -30.06
N THR A 563 -15.98 8.16 -30.45
CA THR A 563 -15.47 9.26 -29.63
C THR A 563 -16.57 10.24 -29.24
N LYS A 564 -17.40 10.64 -30.20
CA LYS A 564 -18.50 11.58 -29.97
C LYS A 564 -19.52 11.01 -29.00
N ILE A 565 -20.02 9.79 -29.23
CA ILE A 565 -21.04 9.21 -28.34
C ILE A 565 -20.48 8.98 -26.94
N THR A 566 -19.22 8.57 -26.80
CA THR A 566 -18.59 8.32 -25.49
C THR A 566 -18.48 9.63 -24.70
N ARG A 567 -18.06 10.73 -25.35
CA ARG A 567 -18.06 12.06 -24.74
C ARG A 567 -19.47 12.57 -24.41
N GLU A 568 -20.42 12.43 -25.32
CA GLU A 568 -21.81 12.87 -25.10
C GLU A 568 -22.49 12.07 -23.98
N THR A 569 -22.22 10.75 -23.90
CA THR A 569 -22.73 9.87 -22.84
C THR A 569 -22.14 10.27 -21.49
N TRP A 570 -20.85 10.60 -21.45
CA TRP A 570 -20.20 11.09 -20.24
C TRP A 570 -20.72 12.47 -19.80
N ALA A 571 -20.87 13.38 -20.75
CA ALA A 571 -21.35 14.75 -20.53
C ALA A 571 -22.88 14.86 -20.35
N SER A 572 -23.62 13.77 -20.58
CA SER A 572 -25.07 13.76 -20.40
C SER A 572 -25.49 13.99 -18.95
N ASP A 573 -26.74 14.44 -18.77
CA ASP A 573 -27.32 14.69 -17.45
C ASP A 573 -27.09 13.47 -16.53
N VAL A 574 -26.65 13.74 -15.31
CA VAL A 574 -26.30 12.71 -14.32
C VAL A 574 -27.52 11.89 -13.91
N ASP A 575 -28.72 12.48 -14.00
CA ASP A 575 -29.99 11.80 -13.71
C ASP A 575 -30.53 11.05 -14.93
N ARG A 576 -29.85 11.12 -16.09
CA ARG A 576 -30.18 10.33 -17.27
C ARG A 576 -29.78 8.87 -17.05
N VAL A 577 -30.80 8.02 -16.94
CA VAL A 577 -30.63 6.58 -16.76
C VAL A 577 -30.41 5.90 -18.11
N HIS A 578 -29.23 5.30 -18.30
CA HIS A 578 -28.89 4.50 -19.48
C HIS A 578 -29.25 3.02 -19.30
N SER A 579 -29.36 2.56 -18.06
CA SER A 579 -29.76 1.18 -17.76
C SER A 579 -31.27 0.97 -17.96
N PRO A 580 -31.69 -0.02 -18.78
CA PRO A 580 -33.09 -0.41 -18.88
C PRO A 580 -33.68 -0.84 -17.53
N ILE A 581 -32.88 -1.46 -16.65
CA ILE A 581 -33.34 -1.98 -15.35
C ILE A 581 -33.70 -0.84 -14.39
N PHE A 582 -32.84 0.18 -14.28
CA PHE A 582 -33.11 1.34 -13.44
C PHE A 582 -34.23 2.24 -13.99
N ASN A 583 -34.53 2.17 -15.29
CA ASN A 583 -35.69 2.83 -15.88
C ASN A 583 -37.02 2.12 -15.54
N LEU A 584 -36.98 0.82 -15.21
CA LEU A 584 -38.16 0.01 -14.94
C LEU A 584 -38.46 -0.19 -13.44
N LEU A 585 -37.43 -0.08 -12.59
CA LEU A 585 -37.53 -0.37 -11.15
C LEU A 585 -37.34 0.89 -10.30
N ASP A 586 -38.45 1.55 -9.97
CA ASP A 586 -38.47 2.67 -9.03
C ASP A 586 -38.00 2.21 -7.63
N GLY A 587 -37.02 2.92 -7.08
CA GLY A 587 -36.44 2.62 -5.76
C GLY A 587 -35.17 1.75 -5.78
N LEU A 588 -34.70 1.30 -6.95
CA LEU A 588 -33.40 0.64 -7.06
C LEU A 588 -32.27 1.64 -6.77
N VAL A 589 -31.48 1.35 -5.72
CA VAL A 589 -30.33 2.16 -5.30
C VAL A 589 -29.06 1.55 -5.88
N GLU A 590 -28.17 2.38 -6.43
CA GLU A 590 -26.86 1.89 -6.86
C GLU A 590 -26.09 1.37 -5.63
N PRO A 591 -25.44 0.20 -5.72
CA PRO A 591 -24.68 -0.35 -4.61
C PRO A 591 -23.50 0.57 -4.27
N ASP A 592 -23.28 0.78 -2.97
CA ASP A 592 -22.17 1.60 -2.48
C ASP A 592 -20.84 0.92 -2.83
N ARG A 593 -20.02 1.62 -3.63
CA ARG A 593 -18.68 1.19 -4.03
C ARG A 593 -17.81 0.82 -2.82
N LYS A 594 -18.03 1.44 -1.65
CA LYS A 594 -17.25 1.19 -0.41
C LYS A 594 -17.52 -0.18 0.21
N THR A 595 -18.71 -0.74 0.01
CA THR A 595 -19.14 -2.01 0.62
C THR A 595 -18.82 -3.22 -0.25
N LEU A 596 -18.55 -3.00 -1.54
CA LEU A 596 -18.18 -4.02 -2.51
C LEU A 596 -16.69 -4.40 -2.37
N ARG A 597 -16.32 -5.01 -1.24
CA ARG A 597 -14.95 -5.52 -1.00
C ARG A 597 -14.80 -6.91 -1.61
N THR A 598 -14.20 -7.04 -2.78
CA THR A 598 -13.83 -8.34 -3.33
C THR A 598 -12.59 -8.88 -2.60
N PRO A 599 -12.53 -10.19 -2.28
CA PRO A 599 -11.36 -10.82 -1.62
C PRO A 599 -10.07 -10.75 -2.44
N LEU A 600 -10.15 -10.45 -3.73
CA LEU A 600 -9.03 -10.45 -4.69
C LEU A 600 -8.45 -9.06 -4.98
N ALA A 601 -9.12 -7.98 -4.58
CA ALA A 601 -8.59 -6.61 -4.58
C ALA A 601 -7.49 -6.39 -3.51
N THR A 602 -6.70 -7.41 -3.20
CA THR A 602 -5.67 -7.41 -2.16
C THR A 602 -4.58 -6.39 -2.44
N GLY A 603 -4.19 -6.17 -3.70
CA GLY A 603 -3.23 -5.13 -4.08
C GLY A 603 -3.74 -3.72 -3.82
N PHE A 604 -4.98 -3.43 -4.24
CA PHE A 604 -5.66 -2.15 -4.04
C PHE A 604 -5.88 -1.83 -2.55
N TRP A 605 -6.40 -2.79 -1.78
CA TRP A 605 -6.63 -2.59 -0.35
C TRP A 605 -5.32 -2.59 0.45
N ARG A 606 -4.26 -3.26 -0.03
CA ARG A 606 -2.91 -3.15 0.55
C ARG A 606 -2.36 -1.75 0.35
N GLU A 607 -2.39 -1.21 -0.87
CA GLU A 607 -1.95 0.18 -1.14
C GLU A 607 -2.76 1.17 -0.28
N TYR A 608 -4.08 0.98 -0.18
CA TYR A 608 -4.92 1.79 0.69
C TYR A 608 -4.53 1.67 2.17
N ASN A 609 -4.29 0.46 2.66
CA ASN A 609 -3.94 0.23 4.06
C ASN A 609 -2.56 0.81 4.40
N GLU A 610 -1.56 0.63 3.53
CA GLU A 610 -0.22 1.23 3.66
C GLU A 610 -0.30 2.76 3.62
N TRP A 611 -1.05 3.31 2.68
CA TRP A 611 -1.32 4.75 2.61
C TRP A 611 -2.00 5.25 3.90
N ARG A 612 -3.05 4.57 4.37
CA ARG A 612 -3.79 4.94 5.58
C ARG A 612 -2.91 4.90 6.82
N GLU A 613 -2.03 3.90 6.92
CA GLU A 613 -1.05 3.81 8.00
C GLU A 613 -0.12 5.03 7.99
N ARG A 614 0.44 5.40 6.83
CA ARG A 614 1.29 6.59 6.70
C ARG A 614 0.56 7.88 6.99
N VAL A 615 -0.69 8.02 6.55
CA VAL A 615 -1.54 9.17 6.91
C VAL A 615 -1.77 9.22 8.41
N THR A 616 -2.03 8.08 9.05
CA THR A 616 -2.22 8.02 10.51
C THR A 616 -0.94 8.42 11.26
N ILE A 617 0.23 7.96 10.80
CA ILE A 617 1.53 8.35 11.35
C ILE A 617 1.75 9.86 11.18
N SER A 618 1.52 10.37 9.97
CA SER A 618 1.65 11.79 9.62
C SER A 618 0.73 12.66 10.48
N GLN A 619 -0.53 12.24 10.68
CA GLN A 619 -1.50 12.90 11.55
C GLN A 619 -1.01 12.97 13.00
N ARG A 620 -0.56 11.84 13.57
CA ARG A 620 -0.07 11.78 14.96
C ARG A 620 1.16 12.65 15.18
N GLN A 621 2.03 12.73 14.17
CA GLN A 621 3.26 13.52 14.22
C GLN A 621 3.06 14.96 13.73
N LYS A 622 1.83 15.36 13.39
CA LYS A 622 1.46 16.68 12.86
C LYS A 622 2.23 17.07 11.58
N ARG A 623 2.63 16.10 10.77
CA ARG A 623 3.38 16.28 9.51
C ARG A 623 2.43 16.51 8.33
N ILE A 624 2.00 17.76 8.16
CA ILE A 624 1.05 18.16 7.10
C ILE A 624 1.68 17.99 5.70
N GLY A 625 3.00 18.19 5.60
CA GLY A 625 3.73 18.04 4.35
C GLY A 625 3.57 16.65 3.74
N ASP A 626 3.82 15.63 4.56
CA ASP A 626 3.68 14.22 4.20
C ASP A 626 2.27 13.91 3.72
N LEU A 627 1.27 14.38 4.46
CA LEU A 627 -0.14 14.15 4.17
C LEU A 627 -0.56 14.73 2.81
N LEU A 628 -0.13 15.95 2.48
CA LEU A 628 -0.46 16.58 1.20
C LEU A 628 0.11 15.78 0.01
N VAL A 629 1.39 15.40 0.09
CA VAL A 629 2.02 14.60 -0.98
C VAL A 629 1.35 13.24 -1.11
N LEU A 630 1.14 12.54 0.01
CA LEU A 630 0.49 11.22 0.03
C LEU A 630 -0.94 11.27 -0.54
N THR A 631 -1.66 12.38 -0.38
CA THR A 631 -3.02 12.54 -0.91
C THR A 631 -3.01 12.82 -2.42
N GLU A 632 -2.06 13.62 -2.91
CA GLU A 632 -1.89 13.88 -4.35
C GLU A 632 -1.47 12.63 -5.15
N GLU A 633 -0.73 11.72 -4.53
CA GLU A 633 -0.22 10.49 -5.16
C GLU A 633 -1.26 9.38 -5.35
N ILE A 634 -2.46 9.57 -4.80
CA ILE A 634 -3.55 8.63 -4.98
C ILE A 634 -4.20 8.86 -6.34
N ARG A 635 -3.95 7.89 -7.21
CA ARG A 635 -4.46 7.90 -8.58
C ARG A 635 -5.84 7.30 -8.68
N ASN A 636 -6.14 6.29 -7.86
CA ASN A 636 -7.40 5.57 -7.93
C ASN A 636 -8.55 6.45 -7.43
N PRO A 637 -9.54 6.80 -8.27
CA PRO A 637 -10.66 7.65 -7.88
C PRO A 637 -11.44 7.12 -6.67
N LEU A 638 -11.45 5.80 -6.46
CA LEU A 638 -12.21 5.15 -5.38
C LEU A 638 -11.62 5.40 -4.00
N ILE A 639 -10.29 5.46 -3.91
CA ILE A 639 -9.59 5.83 -2.67
C ILE A 639 -9.48 7.35 -2.56
N ARG A 640 -9.42 8.04 -3.69
CA ARG A 640 -9.13 9.47 -3.72
C ARG A 640 -10.13 10.30 -2.92
N GLU A 641 -11.42 10.00 -2.99
CA GLU A 641 -12.40 10.68 -2.14
C GLU A 641 -12.15 10.42 -0.64
N GLU A 642 -11.93 9.16 -0.26
CA GLU A 642 -11.67 8.80 1.14
C GLU A 642 -10.39 9.45 1.67
N ALA A 643 -9.37 9.52 0.81
CA ALA A 643 -8.12 10.16 1.13
C ALA A 643 -8.22 11.67 1.26
N ILE A 644 -8.98 12.32 0.37
CA ILE A 644 -9.30 13.73 0.49
C ILE A 644 -10.08 14.00 1.78
N SER A 645 -11.02 13.12 2.14
CA SER A 645 -11.76 13.23 3.41
C SER A 645 -10.81 13.15 4.62
N GLU A 646 -9.98 12.11 4.69
CA GLU A 646 -9.04 11.90 5.80
C GLU A 646 -7.98 13.01 5.87
N ALA A 647 -7.49 13.47 4.73
CA ALA A 647 -6.54 14.56 4.66
C ALA A 647 -7.16 15.90 5.07
N GLY A 648 -8.38 16.18 4.61
CA GLY A 648 -9.15 17.36 5.03
C GLY A 648 -9.45 17.34 6.53
N ARG A 649 -9.85 16.19 7.09
CA ARG A 649 -10.08 16.01 8.54
C ARG A 649 -8.80 16.22 9.35
N ALA A 650 -7.66 15.72 8.87
CA ALA A 650 -6.36 15.95 9.50
C ALA A 650 -5.96 17.42 9.49
N MET A 651 -6.08 18.10 8.35
CA MET A 651 -5.78 19.53 8.23
C MET A 651 -6.70 20.37 9.11
N ARG A 652 -7.99 20.01 9.17
CA ARG A 652 -8.96 20.60 10.08
C ARG A 652 -8.54 20.43 11.55
N GLY A 653 -8.12 19.24 11.95
CA GLY A 653 -7.63 18.95 13.31
C GLY A 653 -6.38 19.77 13.69
N LEU A 654 -5.61 20.21 12.68
CA LEU A 654 -4.43 21.05 12.84
C LEU A 654 -4.71 22.55 12.64
N GLY A 655 -5.98 22.95 12.49
CA GLY A 655 -6.41 24.35 12.33
C GLY A 655 -6.12 24.96 10.95
N ARG A 656 -5.82 24.14 9.93
CA ARG A 656 -5.41 24.61 8.58
C ARG A 656 -6.59 24.60 7.63
N PHE A 657 -7.53 25.52 7.87
CA PHE A 657 -8.81 25.57 7.16
C PHE A 657 -8.67 25.90 5.66
N GLU A 658 -7.67 26.69 5.27
CA GLU A 658 -7.39 27.02 3.86
C GLU A 658 -6.99 25.78 3.04
N LEU A 659 -6.02 25.02 3.55
CA LEU A 659 -5.55 23.79 2.91
C LEU A 659 -6.65 22.73 2.89
N ALA A 660 -7.40 22.58 4.00
CA ALA A 660 -8.55 21.68 4.06
C ALA A 660 -9.62 22.05 3.01
N LEU A 661 -9.96 23.35 2.89
CA LEU A 661 -10.90 23.83 1.87
C LEU A 661 -10.42 23.47 0.46
N GLN A 662 -9.14 23.66 0.17
CA GLN A 662 -8.57 23.33 -1.13
C GLN A 662 -8.72 21.83 -1.43
N GLN A 663 -8.42 20.96 -0.47
CA GLN A 663 -8.60 19.51 -0.62
C GLN A 663 -10.06 19.16 -0.89
N TYR A 664 -11.01 19.68 -0.09
CA TYR A 664 -12.43 19.40 -0.30
C TYR A 664 -12.95 19.95 -1.63
N ARG A 665 -12.48 21.11 -2.09
CA ARG A 665 -12.80 21.63 -3.43
C ARG A 665 -12.24 20.77 -4.55
N HIS A 666 -11.03 20.23 -4.38
CA HIS A 666 -10.48 19.24 -5.30
C HIS A 666 -11.36 17.98 -5.33
N GLY A 667 -11.81 17.53 -4.16
CA GLY A 667 -12.78 16.44 -4.04
C GLY A 667 -14.10 16.74 -4.74
N LEU A 668 -14.62 17.95 -4.61
CA LEU A 668 -15.85 18.40 -5.29
C LEU A 668 -15.69 18.55 -6.81
N ALA A 669 -14.48 18.83 -7.29
CA ALA A 669 -14.20 18.81 -8.72
C ALA A 669 -14.28 17.39 -9.30
N ILE A 670 -13.98 16.37 -8.49
CA ILE A 670 -14.13 14.95 -8.84
C ILE A 670 -15.59 14.52 -8.71
N ASN A 671 -16.21 14.83 -7.56
CA ASN A 671 -17.59 14.48 -7.25
C ASN A 671 -18.35 15.66 -6.65
N PRO A 672 -19.04 16.46 -7.48
CA PRO A 672 -19.76 17.65 -7.03
C PRO A 672 -20.95 17.37 -6.11
N ARG A 673 -21.47 16.13 -6.07
CA ARG A 673 -22.63 15.73 -5.25
C ARG A 673 -22.22 15.09 -3.92
N ASN A 674 -20.93 14.97 -3.60
CA ASN A 674 -20.49 14.42 -2.33
C ASN A 674 -20.96 15.32 -1.17
N ILE A 675 -21.92 14.83 -0.38
CA ILE A 675 -22.58 15.56 0.71
C ILE A 675 -21.57 15.96 1.78
N GLU A 676 -20.64 15.06 2.14
CA GLU A 676 -19.60 15.34 3.12
C GLU A 676 -18.71 16.50 2.67
N PHE A 677 -18.24 16.48 1.42
CA PHE A 677 -17.37 17.55 0.92
C PHE A 677 -18.09 18.90 0.79
N ARG A 678 -19.38 18.90 0.44
CA ARG A 678 -20.17 20.14 0.41
C ARG A 678 -20.34 20.73 1.82
N ARG A 679 -20.55 19.87 2.83
CA ARG A 679 -20.61 20.29 4.24
C ARG A 679 -19.28 20.84 4.73
N GLU A 680 -18.19 20.13 4.46
CA GLU A 680 -16.85 20.56 4.87
C GLU A 680 -16.41 21.82 4.10
N GLU A 681 -16.75 21.99 2.82
CA GLU A 681 -16.53 23.23 2.07
C GLU A 681 -17.15 24.42 2.80
N ALA A 682 -18.44 24.32 3.17
CA ALA A 682 -19.14 25.37 3.89
C ALA A 682 -18.55 25.60 5.30
N PHE A 683 -18.21 24.53 6.02
CA PHE A 683 -17.57 24.63 7.34
C PHE A 683 -16.27 25.43 7.27
N HIS A 684 -15.41 25.15 6.29
CA HIS A 684 -14.13 25.82 6.14
C HIS A 684 -14.27 27.25 5.64
N LEU A 685 -15.23 27.54 4.77
CA LEU A 685 -15.57 28.90 4.37
C LEU A 685 -15.95 29.76 5.59
N ASN A 686 -16.83 29.25 6.46
CA ASN A 686 -17.19 29.96 7.69
C ASN A 686 -16.00 30.14 8.65
N ARG A 687 -15.06 29.19 8.71
CA ARG A 687 -13.84 29.33 9.53
C ARG A 687 -12.83 30.35 8.99
N MET A 688 -12.97 30.80 7.75
CA MET A 688 -12.15 31.86 7.15
C MET A 688 -12.96 33.16 6.97
N ASP A 689 -13.98 33.36 7.81
CA ASP A 689 -14.86 34.55 7.82
C ASP A 689 -15.60 34.81 6.50
N ARG A 690 -15.72 33.81 5.62
CA ARG A 690 -16.51 33.85 4.37
C ARG A 690 -17.92 33.33 4.62
N THR A 691 -18.60 33.95 5.58
CA THR A 691 -19.88 33.46 6.13
C THR A 691 -21.01 33.43 5.10
N ASP A 692 -21.14 34.46 4.26
CA ASP A 692 -22.20 34.52 3.25
C ASP A 692 -22.09 33.38 2.22
N GLU A 693 -20.86 33.07 1.78
CA GLU A 693 -20.62 31.95 0.87
C GLU A 693 -20.96 30.61 1.53
N ALA A 694 -20.63 30.44 2.81
CA ALA A 694 -20.95 29.23 3.57
C ALA A 694 -22.48 29.01 3.68
N ILE A 695 -23.26 30.08 3.94
CA ILE A 695 -24.73 30.01 4.01
C ILE A 695 -25.30 29.56 2.67
N VAL A 696 -24.92 30.21 1.55
CA VAL A 696 -25.41 29.85 0.21
C VAL A 696 -25.11 28.39 -0.12
N LYS A 697 -23.93 27.89 0.28
CA LYS A 697 -23.54 26.49 0.06
C LYS A 697 -24.38 25.52 0.89
N LEU A 698 -24.65 25.83 2.15
CA LEU A 698 -25.49 25.01 3.05
C LEU A 698 -26.96 25.05 2.64
N GLU A 699 -27.51 26.20 2.27
CA GLU A 699 -28.89 26.32 1.81
C GLU A 699 -29.11 25.53 0.52
N ARG A 700 -28.17 25.63 -0.44
CA ARG A 700 -28.22 24.81 -1.65
C ARG A 700 -28.09 23.31 -1.33
N LEU A 701 -27.24 22.94 -0.36
CA LEU A 701 -27.15 21.55 0.08
C LEU A 701 -28.46 21.05 0.68
N LEU A 702 -29.13 21.86 1.52
CA LEU A 702 -30.39 21.52 2.15
C LEU A 702 -31.58 21.55 1.17
N GLN A 703 -31.49 22.31 0.09
CA GLN A 703 -32.46 22.24 -1.01
C GLN A 703 -32.38 20.87 -1.72
N ASP A 704 -31.16 20.36 -1.94
CA ASP A 704 -30.93 19.05 -2.56
C ASP A 704 -31.17 17.89 -1.58
N HIS A 705 -30.81 18.09 -0.31
CA HIS A 705 -30.88 17.09 0.77
C HIS A 705 -31.55 17.68 2.04
N PRO A 706 -32.89 17.77 2.07
CA PRO A 706 -33.62 18.45 3.15
C PRO A 706 -33.48 17.82 4.54
N HIS A 707 -32.95 16.61 4.65
CA HIS A 707 -32.84 15.87 5.92
C HIS A 707 -31.40 15.76 6.44
N ASP A 708 -30.45 16.55 5.91
CA ASP A 708 -29.06 16.54 6.39
C ASP A 708 -28.91 17.31 7.72
N ILE A 709 -28.77 16.56 8.82
CA ILE A 709 -28.76 17.10 10.20
C ILE A 709 -27.49 17.92 10.47
N GLU A 710 -26.32 17.48 9.96
CA GLU A 710 -25.06 18.21 10.16
C GLU A 710 -25.07 19.55 9.41
N ALA A 711 -25.61 19.61 8.20
CA ALA A 711 -25.76 20.85 7.44
C ALA A 711 -26.67 21.84 8.15
N MET A 712 -27.80 21.38 8.72
CA MET A 712 -28.65 22.20 9.59
C MET A 712 -27.89 22.69 10.82
N SER A 713 -27.07 21.82 11.42
CA SER A 713 -26.28 22.17 12.61
C SER A 713 -25.20 23.22 12.31
N PHE A 714 -24.52 23.14 11.16
CA PHE A 714 -23.57 24.16 10.71
C PHE A 714 -24.28 25.48 10.41
N LEU A 715 -25.45 25.44 9.79
CA LEU A 715 -26.24 26.63 9.51
C LEU A 715 -26.74 27.30 10.80
N GLY A 716 -27.23 26.50 11.77
CA GLY A 716 -27.61 26.98 13.10
C GLY A 716 -26.43 27.60 13.85
N ARG A 717 -25.21 27.04 13.71
CA ARG A 717 -23.98 27.63 14.27
C ARG A 717 -23.67 28.98 13.64
N ILE A 718 -23.79 29.09 12.32
CA ILE A 718 -23.53 30.35 11.60
C ILE A 718 -24.52 31.42 12.05
N TYR A 719 -25.82 31.12 12.15
CA TYR A 719 -26.80 32.11 12.62
C TYR A 719 -26.56 32.54 14.07
N LYS A 720 -26.13 31.62 14.94
CA LYS A 720 -25.71 31.96 16.29
C LYS A 720 -24.47 32.84 16.30
N GLN A 721 -23.48 32.57 15.44
CA GLN A 721 -22.27 33.39 15.30
C GLN A 721 -22.62 34.80 14.82
N MET A 722 -23.44 34.93 13.78
CA MET A 722 -23.93 36.24 13.29
C MET A 722 -24.64 37.01 14.40
N TRP A 723 -25.45 36.33 15.22
CA TRP A 723 -26.05 36.95 16.40
C TRP A 723 -24.99 37.43 17.39
N THR A 724 -24.02 36.60 17.77
CA THR A 724 -22.95 36.97 18.72
C THR A 724 -22.10 38.15 18.23
N GLU A 725 -21.73 38.17 16.95
CA GLU A 725 -20.90 39.23 16.34
C GLU A 725 -21.55 40.62 16.41
N THR A 726 -22.88 40.72 16.52
CA THR A 726 -23.57 42.02 16.63
C THR A 726 -23.34 42.73 17.96
N TRP A 727 -22.96 42.01 19.02
CA TRP A 727 -22.88 42.59 20.37
C TRP A 727 -21.62 42.21 21.16
N GLU A 728 -20.87 41.17 20.78
CA GLU A 728 -19.72 40.66 21.55
C GLU A 728 -18.63 41.72 21.77
N GLY A 729 -18.44 42.64 20.81
CA GLY A 729 -17.45 43.73 20.89
C GLY A 729 -17.86 44.91 21.78
N ILE A 730 -19.07 44.93 22.35
CA ILE A 730 -19.58 46.05 23.16
C ILE A 730 -19.10 45.90 24.60
N GLU A 731 -18.36 46.88 25.14
CA GLU A 731 -17.82 46.82 26.50
C GLU A 731 -18.90 46.99 27.59
N ASP A 732 -19.87 47.89 27.38
CA ASP A 732 -20.94 48.18 28.33
C ASP A 732 -21.97 47.04 28.41
N GLU A 733 -22.20 46.51 29.61
CA GLU A 733 -23.05 45.33 29.83
C GLU A 733 -24.52 45.59 29.48
N SER A 734 -25.05 46.77 29.80
CA SER A 734 -26.44 47.13 29.52
C SER A 734 -26.68 47.29 28.02
N THR A 735 -25.76 47.96 27.32
CA THR A 735 -25.82 48.16 25.87
C THR A 735 -25.65 46.82 25.15
N ARG A 736 -24.73 45.97 25.61
CA ARG A 736 -24.52 44.63 25.07
C ARG A 736 -25.79 43.77 25.15
N ALA A 737 -26.44 43.74 26.31
CA ALA A 737 -27.68 42.98 26.50
C ALA A 737 -28.83 43.52 25.61
N THR A 738 -28.89 44.84 25.42
CA THR A 738 -29.87 45.48 24.54
C THR A 738 -29.65 45.11 23.07
N GLU A 739 -28.41 45.18 22.57
CA GLU A 739 -28.11 44.81 21.19
C GLU A 739 -28.27 43.30 20.93
N ALA A 740 -27.91 42.46 21.91
CA ALA A 740 -28.20 41.03 21.85
C ALA A 740 -29.70 40.73 21.69
N PHE A 741 -30.56 41.55 22.32
CA PHE A 741 -32.00 41.48 22.17
C PHE A 741 -32.48 42.06 20.82
N ASN A 742 -31.93 43.18 20.35
CA ASN A 742 -32.28 43.74 19.03
C ASN A 742 -31.99 42.75 17.88
N ALA A 743 -30.95 41.93 18.02
CA ALA A 743 -30.57 40.89 17.07
C ALA A 743 -31.30 39.53 17.28
N LEU A 744 -32.37 39.47 18.09
CA LEU A 744 -33.03 38.22 18.50
C LEU A 744 -33.50 37.34 17.33
N HIS A 745 -33.85 37.94 16.19
CA HIS A 745 -34.26 37.21 14.99
C HIS A 745 -33.21 36.19 14.50
N TRP A 746 -31.91 36.50 14.61
CA TRP A 746 -30.84 35.54 14.28
C TRP A 746 -30.79 34.37 15.26
N LEU A 747 -31.00 34.66 16.55
CA LEU A 747 -31.01 33.66 17.60
C LEU A 747 -32.21 32.71 17.47
N VAL A 748 -33.39 33.24 17.18
CA VAL A 748 -34.61 32.47 16.86
C VAL A 748 -34.38 31.58 15.64
N LYS A 749 -33.82 32.14 14.56
CA LYS A 749 -33.49 31.39 13.34
C LYS A 749 -32.53 30.24 13.64
N ALA A 750 -31.51 30.48 14.46
CA ALA A 750 -30.57 29.45 14.91
C ALA A 750 -31.28 28.34 15.71
N ALA A 751 -32.10 28.70 16.70
CA ALA A 751 -32.83 27.76 17.55
C ALA A 751 -33.78 26.88 16.73
N HIS A 752 -34.55 27.46 15.80
CA HIS A 752 -35.43 26.70 14.90
C HIS A 752 -34.65 25.77 13.96
N THR A 753 -33.50 26.21 13.44
CA THR A 753 -32.67 25.38 12.56
C THR A 753 -32.11 24.16 13.30
N TYR A 754 -31.61 24.34 14.53
CA TYR A 754 -31.17 23.22 15.36
C TYR A 754 -32.33 22.30 15.75
N LEU A 755 -33.51 22.86 16.10
CA LEU A 755 -34.69 22.08 16.45
C LEU A 755 -35.18 21.24 15.26
N ALA A 756 -35.12 21.77 14.04
CA ALA A 756 -35.45 21.01 12.83
C ALA A 756 -34.53 19.78 12.67
N GLY A 757 -33.23 19.95 12.87
CA GLY A 757 -32.26 18.84 12.85
C GLY A 757 -32.54 17.81 13.94
N TYR A 758 -32.82 18.25 15.17
CA TYR A 758 -33.11 17.34 16.30
C TYR A 758 -34.43 16.56 16.13
N ARG A 759 -35.42 17.11 15.41
CA ARG A 759 -36.67 16.41 15.09
C ARG A 759 -36.48 15.25 14.11
N LEU A 760 -35.42 15.27 13.29
CA LEU A 760 -35.11 14.19 12.35
C LEU A 760 -34.48 12.97 13.05
N ASP A 761 -33.56 13.20 14.00
CA ASP A 761 -32.97 12.15 14.83
C ASP A 761 -32.74 12.63 16.27
N GLN A 762 -33.52 12.09 17.20
CA GLN A 762 -33.46 12.42 18.62
C GLN A 762 -32.25 11.80 19.34
N ASN A 763 -31.53 10.88 18.70
CA ASN A 763 -30.26 10.37 19.23
C ASN A 763 -29.11 11.35 18.99
N ASN A 764 -29.26 12.28 18.03
CA ASN A 764 -28.26 13.30 17.76
C ASN A 764 -28.38 14.44 18.79
N HIS A 765 -27.62 14.32 19.89
CA HIS A 765 -27.72 15.22 21.03
C HIS A 765 -27.17 16.63 20.77
N TYR A 766 -26.27 16.82 19.79
CA TYR A 766 -25.67 18.12 19.48
C TYR A 766 -26.68 19.19 19.04
N PRO A 767 -27.54 18.97 18.02
CA PRO A 767 -28.58 19.92 17.68
C PRO A 767 -29.60 20.07 18.81
N GLY A 768 -29.90 19.01 19.56
CA GLY A 768 -30.83 19.05 20.69
C GLY A 768 -30.39 20.00 21.82
N ILE A 769 -29.14 19.87 22.30
CA ILE A 769 -28.63 20.74 23.38
C ILE A 769 -28.50 22.20 22.94
N ASN A 770 -28.10 22.44 21.68
CA ASN A 770 -28.03 23.80 21.13
C ASN A 770 -29.43 24.41 20.97
N ALA A 771 -30.40 23.67 20.43
CA ALA A 771 -31.79 24.14 20.34
C ALA A 771 -32.35 24.53 21.72
N LEU A 772 -32.13 23.68 22.74
CA LEU A 772 -32.60 23.93 24.10
C LEU A 772 -31.92 25.14 24.73
N SER A 773 -30.59 25.21 24.63
CA SER A 773 -29.81 26.31 25.24
C SER A 773 -30.17 27.65 24.63
N LEU A 774 -30.32 27.72 23.30
CA LEU A 774 -30.74 28.94 22.62
C LEU A 774 -32.20 29.28 22.91
N ALA A 775 -33.11 28.30 22.98
CA ALA A 775 -34.50 28.53 23.35
C ALA A 775 -34.66 29.12 24.76
N MET A 776 -33.88 28.62 25.73
CA MET A 776 -33.88 29.16 27.10
C MET A 776 -33.26 30.56 27.16
N LEU A 777 -32.25 30.84 26.32
CA LEU A 777 -31.64 32.15 26.22
C LEU A 777 -32.59 33.18 25.57
N ILE A 778 -33.35 32.78 24.55
CA ILE A 778 -34.42 33.59 23.94
C ILE A 778 -35.46 33.98 24.99
N ASP A 779 -35.97 33.01 25.75
CA ASP A 779 -36.97 33.29 26.80
C ASP A 779 -36.42 34.22 27.90
N PHE A 780 -35.16 34.03 28.30
CA PHE A 780 -34.47 34.90 29.25
C PHE A 780 -34.34 36.34 28.75
N LEU A 781 -33.84 36.54 27.53
CA LEU A 781 -33.67 37.89 26.95
C LEU A 781 -35.03 38.59 26.75
N ALA A 782 -36.06 37.85 26.34
CA ALA A 782 -37.41 38.38 26.19
C ALA A 782 -38.03 38.82 27.53
N GLN A 783 -37.81 38.05 28.60
CA GLN A 783 -38.27 38.42 29.95
C GLN A 783 -37.55 39.66 30.47
N GLN A 784 -36.23 39.78 30.27
CA GLN A 784 -35.48 40.97 30.68
C GLN A 784 -35.96 42.25 30.00
N ASN A 785 -36.46 42.15 28.76
CA ASN A 785 -36.92 43.28 27.96
C ASN A 785 -38.45 43.46 27.96
N ASN A 786 -39.20 42.74 28.81
CA ASN A 786 -40.67 42.78 28.90
C ASN A 786 -41.40 42.51 27.57
N LEU A 787 -40.83 41.67 26.70
CA LEU A 787 -41.36 41.40 25.35
C LEU A 787 -41.77 39.93 25.20
N THR A 788 -42.68 39.49 26.06
CA THR A 788 -43.09 38.07 26.15
C THR A 788 -44.14 37.65 25.13
N ASP A 789 -44.80 38.60 24.48
CA ASP A 789 -45.97 38.42 23.60
C ASP A 789 -45.59 38.37 22.11
N ASP A 790 -44.29 38.33 21.80
CA ASP A 790 -43.79 38.15 20.45
C ASP A 790 -44.10 36.71 19.95
N PRO A 791 -44.72 36.53 18.76
CA PRO A 791 -45.11 35.22 18.26
C PRO A 791 -43.97 34.21 18.16
N ASP A 792 -42.75 34.65 17.83
CA ASP A 792 -41.59 33.77 17.72
C ASP A 792 -41.10 33.33 19.11
N VAL A 793 -41.11 34.25 20.08
CA VAL A 793 -40.78 33.94 21.48
C VAL A 793 -41.82 32.99 22.09
N GLU A 794 -43.11 33.21 21.82
CA GLU A 794 -44.19 32.34 22.31
C GLU A 794 -44.08 30.92 21.74
N SER A 795 -43.79 30.81 20.43
CA SER A 795 -43.54 29.54 19.75
C SER A 795 -42.39 28.76 20.41
N VAL A 796 -41.25 29.41 20.65
CA VAL A 796 -40.08 28.81 21.32
C VAL A 796 -40.42 28.39 22.75
N ARG A 797 -41.14 29.24 23.50
CA ARG A 797 -41.56 28.95 24.89
C ARG A 797 -42.49 27.75 24.97
N ALA A 798 -43.40 27.59 24.00
CA ALA A 798 -44.32 26.46 23.96
C ALA A 798 -43.61 25.11 23.77
N ASP A 799 -42.48 25.09 23.05
CA ASP A 799 -41.71 23.88 22.77
C ASP A 799 -40.72 23.50 23.90
N LEU A 800 -40.31 24.47 24.73
CA LEU A 800 -39.30 24.29 25.80
C LEU A 800 -39.54 23.09 26.73
N PRO A 801 -40.75 22.85 27.30
CA PRO A 801 -40.95 21.72 28.22
C PRO A 801 -40.74 20.36 27.55
N LYS A 802 -41.21 20.21 26.30
CA LYS A 802 -41.05 18.97 25.52
C LYS A 802 -39.59 18.76 25.15
N LEU A 803 -38.93 19.82 24.68
CA LEU A 803 -37.53 19.80 24.29
C LEU A 803 -36.62 19.46 25.46
N LYS A 804 -36.86 20.07 26.63
CA LYS A 804 -36.14 19.80 27.88
C LYS A 804 -36.19 18.31 28.25
N GLY A 805 -37.39 17.73 28.28
CA GLY A 805 -37.57 16.32 28.62
C GLY A 805 -36.90 15.38 27.60
N ALA A 806 -37.05 15.67 26.31
CA ALA A 806 -36.46 14.86 25.24
C ALA A 806 -34.93 14.88 25.26
N VAL A 807 -34.32 16.06 25.35
CA VAL A 807 -32.84 16.23 25.36
C VAL A 807 -32.24 15.62 26.62
N GLN A 808 -32.88 15.81 27.77
CA GLN A 808 -32.43 15.20 29.02
C GLN A 808 -32.42 13.68 28.92
N PHE A 809 -33.52 13.07 28.49
CA PHE A 809 -33.63 11.62 28.36
C PHE A 809 -32.62 11.06 27.34
N ALA A 810 -32.42 11.74 26.21
CA ALA A 810 -31.45 11.31 25.20
C ALA A 810 -30.00 11.34 25.73
N LEU A 811 -29.60 12.43 26.39
CA LEU A 811 -28.25 12.57 26.96
C LEU A 811 -27.99 11.61 28.11
N GLU A 812 -28.95 11.41 29.01
CA GLU A 812 -28.83 10.46 30.13
C GLU A 812 -28.60 9.04 29.60
N ASN A 813 -29.47 8.57 28.69
CA ASN A 813 -29.32 7.25 28.07
C ASN A 813 -27.98 7.08 27.32
N ARG A 814 -27.54 8.11 26.58
CA ARG A 814 -26.27 8.07 25.85
C ARG A 814 -25.08 7.93 26.80
N THR A 815 -25.06 8.72 27.87
CA THR A 815 -23.97 8.67 28.86
C THR A 815 -23.96 7.40 29.72
N GLU A 816 -25.10 6.72 29.87
CA GLU A 816 -25.18 5.40 30.50
C GLU A 816 -24.64 4.28 29.60
N ARG A 817 -24.94 4.33 28.29
CA ARG A 817 -24.43 3.35 27.32
C ARG A 817 -22.95 3.50 27.04
N GLU A 818 -22.48 4.75 26.91
CA GLU A 818 -21.10 5.08 26.57
C GLU A 818 -20.52 6.09 27.55
N SER A 819 -20.04 5.60 28.70
CA SER A 819 -19.52 6.42 29.80
C SER A 819 -18.23 7.19 29.50
N SER A 820 -17.62 6.98 28.33
CA SER A 820 -16.39 7.65 27.88
C SER A 820 -16.60 8.68 26.76
N ASP A 821 -17.85 8.88 26.30
CA ASP A 821 -18.19 9.87 25.27
C ASP A 821 -18.12 11.29 25.85
N TYR A 822 -17.01 11.99 25.57
CA TYR A 822 -16.79 13.37 26.02
C TYR A 822 -17.90 14.33 25.57
N TRP A 823 -18.37 14.22 24.33
CA TRP A 823 -19.34 15.17 23.78
C TRP A 823 -20.73 15.00 24.38
N ALA A 824 -21.14 13.75 24.64
CA ALA A 824 -22.37 13.49 25.40
C ALA A 824 -22.25 13.99 26.85
N LEU A 825 -21.11 13.77 27.50
CA LEU A 825 -20.86 14.21 28.88
C LEU A 825 -20.83 15.74 29.03
N VAL A 826 -20.18 16.45 28.10
CA VAL A 826 -20.13 17.92 28.14
C VAL A 826 -21.49 18.52 27.79
N SER A 827 -22.22 17.95 26.83
CA SER A 827 -23.59 18.37 26.50
C SER A 827 -24.54 18.16 27.70
N LEU A 828 -24.36 17.08 28.48
CA LEU A 828 -25.08 16.89 29.72
C LEU A 828 -24.70 17.95 30.78
N ALA A 829 -23.43 18.35 30.85
CA ALA A 829 -23.00 19.42 31.74
C ALA A 829 -23.59 20.79 31.33
N GLU A 830 -23.61 21.10 30.03
CA GLU A 830 -24.29 22.27 29.46
C GLU A 830 -25.79 22.25 29.74
N LEU A 831 -26.44 21.08 29.66
CA LEU A 831 -27.83 20.92 30.05
C LEU A 831 -28.01 21.31 31.53
N GLN A 832 -27.14 20.85 32.42
CA GLN A 832 -27.22 21.19 33.85
C GLN A 832 -27.03 22.69 34.12
N VAL A 833 -26.21 23.40 33.35
CA VAL A 833 -26.13 24.89 33.44
C VAL A 833 -27.52 25.50 33.23
N SER A 834 -28.28 24.93 32.30
CA SER A 834 -29.60 25.42 31.91
C SER A 834 -30.71 24.98 32.89
N ILE A 835 -30.65 23.75 33.43
CA ILE A 835 -31.79 23.16 34.16
C ILE A 835 -31.57 22.86 35.64
N ALA A 836 -30.33 22.84 36.13
CA ALA A 836 -30.05 22.39 37.50
C ALA A 836 -30.60 23.36 38.54
N ASP A 837 -31.07 22.82 39.67
CA ASP A 837 -31.49 23.62 40.82
C ASP A 837 -30.32 24.01 41.74
N ASP A 838 -29.17 23.33 41.62
CA ASP A 838 -27.99 23.49 42.48
C ASP A 838 -26.70 23.64 41.64
N PRO A 839 -25.91 24.73 41.79
CA PRO A 839 -24.63 24.93 41.10
C PRO A 839 -23.60 23.81 41.33
N VAL A 840 -23.68 23.09 42.46
CA VAL A 840 -22.80 21.94 42.74
C VAL A 840 -23.01 20.81 41.73
N LYS A 841 -24.24 20.61 41.24
CA LYS A 841 -24.54 19.64 40.17
C LYS A 841 -23.83 19.99 38.87
N VAL A 842 -23.77 21.27 38.51
CA VAL A 842 -23.06 21.75 37.31
C VAL A 842 -21.57 21.43 37.42
N SER A 843 -20.94 21.80 38.54
CA SER A 843 -19.53 21.50 38.81
C SER A 843 -19.23 20.00 38.72
N ARG A 844 -20.09 19.16 39.30
CA ARG A 844 -19.92 17.71 39.31
C ARG A 844 -19.99 17.11 37.89
N THR A 845 -20.94 17.55 37.09
CA THR A 845 -21.13 17.03 35.73
C THR A 845 -20.01 17.49 34.80
N TYR A 846 -19.54 18.74 34.91
CA TYR A 846 -18.34 19.19 34.20
C TYR A 846 -17.11 18.40 34.62
N LYS A 847 -16.85 18.20 35.93
CA LYS A 847 -15.75 17.35 36.39
C LYS A 847 -15.81 15.92 35.81
N ARG A 848 -17.02 15.35 35.68
CA ARG A 848 -17.23 14.06 35.02
C ARG A 848 -16.89 14.10 33.52
N ALA A 849 -17.24 15.18 32.82
CA ALA A 849 -16.84 15.37 31.42
C ALA A 849 -15.32 15.54 31.27
N LEU A 850 -14.67 16.28 32.18
CA LEU A 850 -13.23 16.52 32.16
C LEU A 850 -12.41 15.23 32.27
N THR A 851 -12.87 14.22 33.01
CA THR A 851 -12.20 12.91 33.05
C THR A 851 -12.16 12.21 31.69
N ALA A 852 -13.13 12.46 30.81
CA ALA A 852 -13.17 11.91 29.45
C ALA A 852 -12.39 12.76 28.42
N ALA A 853 -12.04 14.02 28.76
CA ALA A 853 -11.40 14.97 27.84
C ALA A 853 -9.95 14.63 27.47
N ARG A 854 -9.27 13.74 28.23
CA ARG A 854 -7.88 13.27 28.00
C ARG A 854 -6.88 14.41 27.70
N LYS A 855 -6.95 15.53 28.44
CA LYS A 855 -6.12 16.74 28.25
C LYS A 855 -6.28 17.46 26.89
N ASN A 856 -7.37 17.25 26.14
CA ASN A 856 -7.61 17.97 24.89
C ASN A 856 -8.00 19.44 25.16
N VAL A 857 -7.00 20.34 25.11
CA VAL A 857 -7.17 21.78 25.37
C VAL A 857 -8.20 22.44 24.45
N TYR A 858 -8.26 22.05 23.17
CA TYR A 858 -9.21 22.62 22.21
C TYR A 858 -10.67 22.34 22.62
N ASN A 859 -10.97 21.12 23.05
CA ASN A 859 -12.31 20.75 23.51
C ASN A 859 -12.73 21.59 24.74
N LEU A 860 -11.80 21.77 25.69
CA LEU A 860 -12.03 22.58 26.89
C LEU A 860 -12.26 24.05 26.54
N GLN A 861 -11.50 24.60 25.61
CA GLN A 861 -11.68 25.98 25.12
C GLN A 861 -13.04 26.17 24.43
N SER A 862 -13.51 25.18 23.66
CA SER A 862 -14.84 25.22 23.03
C SER A 862 -15.97 25.31 24.06
N ALA A 863 -15.95 24.44 25.08
CA ALA A 863 -16.94 24.48 26.16
C ALA A 863 -16.85 25.78 26.98
N LEU A 864 -15.64 26.29 27.21
CA LEU A 864 -15.43 27.56 27.90
C LEU A 864 -15.96 28.76 27.10
N SER A 865 -15.80 28.77 25.77
CA SER A 865 -16.36 29.82 24.91
C SER A 865 -17.89 29.88 25.02
N GLN A 866 -18.56 28.71 25.05
CA GLN A 866 -20.00 28.64 25.26
C GLN A 866 -20.43 29.20 26.62
N LEU A 867 -19.69 28.89 27.69
CA LEU A 867 -19.98 29.45 29.02
C LEU A 867 -19.72 30.94 29.11
N ARG A 868 -18.67 31.45 28.45
CA ARG A 868 -18.36 32.89 28.39
C ARG A 868 -19.45 33.67 27.66
N LEU A 869 -20.01 33.10 26.59
CA LEU A 869 -21.16 33.65 25.90
C LEU A 869 -22.34 33.86 26.88
N LEU A 870 -22.71 32.81 27.63
CA LEU A 870 -23.78 32.90 28.63
C LEU A 870 -23.46 33.87 29.78
N GLN A 871 -22.21 33.87 30.24
CA GLN A 871 -21.71 34.77 31.28
C GLN A 871 -21.82 36.24 30.85
N SER A 872 -21.48 36.55 29.61
CA SER A 872 -21.47 37.92 29.07
C SER A 872 -22.85 38.56 28.98
N LEU A 873 -23.92 37.76 29.06
CA LEU A 873 -25.32 38.16 29.05
C LEU A 873 -26.00 38.01 30.41
N GLY A 874 -25.26 37.63 31.47
CA GLY A 874 -25.82 37.44 32.80
C GLY A 874 -26.80 36.25 32.92
N PHE A 875 -26.74 35.28 32.00
CA PHE A 875 -27.63 34.11 32.04
C PHE A 875 -27.21 33.19 33.19
N ARG A 876 -28.09 33.01 34.19
CA ARG A 876 -27.90 32.10 35.35
C ARG A 876 -26.46 32.17 35.95
N PRO A 877 -26.03 33.33 36.47
CA PRO A 877 -24.61 33.62 36.71
C PRO A 877 -23.92 32.64 37.66
N GLU A 878 -24.58 32.21 38.74
CA GLU A 878 -24.03 31.24 39.71
C GLU A 878 -23.74 29.88 39.07
N TYR A 879 -24.61 29.42 38.16
CA TYR A 879 -24.50 28.12 37.49
C TYR A 879 -23.45 28.16 36.38
N VAL A 880 -23.42 29.25 35.61
CA VAL A 880 -22.39 29.46 34.58
C VAL A 880 -21.01 29.57 35.22
N GLN A 881 -20.88 30.33 36.31
CA GLN A 881 -19.60 30.48 37.03
C GLN A 881 -19.08 29.13 37.55
N ALA A 882 -19.96 28.29 38.10
CA ALA A 882 -19.60 26.93 38.54
C ALA A 882 -19.01 26.06 37.41
N GLY A 883 -19.53 26.19 36.17
CA GLY A 883 -18.96 25.54 34.99
C GLY A 883 -17.61 26.15 34.57
N VAL A 884 -17.52 27.49 34.55
CA VAL A 884 -16.29 28.22 34.18
C VAL A 884 -15.14 27.86 35.10
N ASP A 885 -15.39 27.81 36.42
CA ASP A 885 -14.38 27.47 37.42
C ASP A 885 -13.88 26.03 37.26
N ALA A 886 -14.78 25.09 36.98
CA ALA A 886 -14.42 23.70 36.74
C ALA A 886 -13.48 23.53 35.53
N ILE A 887 -13.76 24.22 34.42
CA ILE A 887 -12.92 24.13 33.21
C ILE A 887 -11.60 24.90 33.38
N LYS A 888 -11.62 26.12 33.95
CA LYS A 888 -10.41 26.92 34.18
C LYS A 888 -9.42 26.22 35.10
N SER A 889 -9.92 25.56 36.16
CA SER A 889 -9.07 24.80 37.08
C SER A 889 -8.32 23.67 36.37
N GLU A 890 -8.95 22.98 35.41
CA GLU A 890 -8.31 21.91 34.65
C GLU A 890 -7.35 22.44 33.58
N LEU A 891 -7.70 23.53 32.89
CA LEU A 891 -6.80 24.20 31.96
C LEU A 891 -5.51 24.68 32.65
N GLY A 892 -5.63 25.25 33.86
CA GLY A 892 -4.47 25.67 34.65
C GLY A 892 -3.58 24.50 35.07
N ARG A 893 -4.17 23.34 35.38
CA ARG A 893 -3.41 22.11 35.68
C ARG A 893 -2.63 21.63 34.47
N ILE A 894 -3.24 21.64 33.27
CA ILE A 894 -2.57 21.21 32.03
C ILE A 894 -1.41 22.15 31.67
N HIS A 895 -1.61 23.47 31.72
CA HIS A 895 -0.56 24.44 31.37
C HIS A 895 0.63 24.36 32.34
N TYR A 896 0.37 24.18 33.64
CA TYR A 896 1.43 24.00 34.64
C TYR A 896 2.24 22.71 34.42
N GLU A 897 1.61 21.62 34.01
CA GLU A 897 2.29 20.37 33.66
C GLU A 897 3.16 20.53 32.40
N GLU A 898 2.68 21.27 31.38
CA GLU A 898 3.43 21.55 30.15
C GLU A 898 4.64 22.48 30.36
N GLU A 899 4.53 23.49 31.24
CA GLU A 899 5.65 24.40 31.58
C GLU A 899 6.79 23.72 32.35
N ILE A 900 6.51 22.64 33.09
CA ILE A 900 7.53 21.84 33.79
C ILE A 900 8.28 20.90 32.83
N GLU A 901 7.59 20.41 31.79
CA GLU A 901 8.18 19.48 30.82
C GLU A 901 9.09 20.17 29.78
N ASP A 902 8.90 21.47 29.48
CA ASP A 902 9.77 22.22 28.56
C ASP A 902 9.81 23.74 28.84
N PRO A 903 10.75 24.24 29.68
CA PRO A 903 10.82 25.64 30.09
C PRO A 903 11.32 26.63 29.01
N GLY A 904 11.50 26.18 27.75
CA GLY A 904 12.05 27.00 26.66
C GLY A 904 11.06 27.41 25.56
N ARG A 905 9.82 26.94 25.57
CA ARG A 905 8.88 27.13 24.45
C ARG A 905 8.26 28.52 24.44
N THR A 906 9.02 29.51 23.97
CA THR A 906 8.48 30.82 23.59
C THR A 906 7.76 30.72 22.23
N LEU A 907 6.56 31.31 22.18
CA LEU A 907 5.54 31.15 21.14
C LEU A 907 5.73 32.08 19.92
N ASP A 908 6.96 32.36 19.50
CA ASP A 908 7.21 33.06 18.22
C ASP A 908 7.60 32.03 17.15
N THR A 909 6.70 31.81 16.18
CA THR A 909 6.92 30.85 15.09
C THR A 909 7.95 31.43 14.09
N PRO A 910 9.01 30.71 13.72
CA PRO A 910 10.07 31.23 12.86
C PRO A 910 9.63 31.57 11.44
N GLN A 911 10.31 32.49 10.74
CA GLN A 911 10.18 32.61 9.28
C GLN A 911 10.82 31.38 8.62
N VAL A 912 10.28 30.98 7.46
CA VAL A 912 10.78 29.81 6.72
C VAL A 912 11.28 30.23 5.35
N PHE A 913 12.57 30.00 5.11
CA PHE A 913 13.24 30.26 3.84
C PHE A 913 13.43 28.94 3.09
N ILE A 914 12.66 28.74 2.02
CA ILE A 914 12.84 27.58 1.14
C ILE A 914 13.73 27.94 -0.05
N PHE A 915 14.66 27.06 -0.40
CA PHE A 915 15.58 27.25 -1.52
C PHE A 915 15.54 26.09 -2.51
N SER A 916 15.54 26.44 -3.80
CA SER A 916 15.80 25.55 -4.93
C SER A 916 16.67 26.28 -5.94
N GLY A 917 17.78 25.66 -6.35
CA GLY A 917 18.74 26.32 -7.21
C GLY A 917 19.41 25.41 -8.23
N HIS A 918 19.90 26.03 -9.30
CA HIS A 918 20.69 25.32 -10.31
C HIS A 918 21.96 24.70 -9.68
N PRO A 919 22.30 23.45 -10.07
CA PRO A 919 23.61 22.91 -9.80
C PRO A 919 24.69 23.69 -10.56
N VAL A 920 25.93 23.64 -10.06
CA VAL A 920 27.10 24.15 -10.81
C VAL A 920 27.27 23.34 -12.09
N ASP A 921 27.71 23.98 -13.17
CA ASP A 921 27.84 23.31 -14.46
C ASP A 921 28.88 22.19 -14.42
N ALA A 922 28.51 21.01 -14.92
CA ALA A 922 29.45 19.91 -15.10
C ALA A 922 30.55 20.28 -16.11
N PRO A 923 31.78 19.72 -15.99
CA PRO A 923 32.94 20.13 -16.79
C PRO A 923 32.78 20.05 -18.33
N LYS A 924 31.75 19.36 -18.85
CA LYS A 924 31.49 19.15 -20.28
C LYS A 924 30.12 19.67 -20.76
N ARG A 925 29.45 20.56 -20.03
CA ARG A 925 28.13 21.07 -20.42
C ARG A 925 28.22 21.95 -21.68
N LYS A 926 27.36 21.70 -22.69
CA LYS A 926 27.35 22.46 -23.97
C LYS A 926 26.88 23.91 -23.81
N GLU A 927 25.90 24.16 -22.95
CA GLU A 927 25.37 25.51 -22.66
C GLU A 927 25.52 25.80 -21.17
N SER A 928 26.34 26.80 -20.83
CA SER A 928 26.63 27.15 -19.43
C SER A 928 25.50 28.00 -18.84
N ARG A 929 25.03 27.61 -17.65
CA ARG A 929 23.95 28.28 -16.90
C ARG A 929 24.42 28.76 -15.53
N PHE A 930 25.29 27.99 -14.88
CA PHE A 930 25.95 28.32 -13.61
C PHE A 930 27.42 27.84 -13.61
N PRO A 931 28.34 28.55 -14.26
CA PRO A 931 29.75 28.22 -14.26
C PRO A 931 30.41 28.46 -12.89
N ALA A 932 31.45 27.69 -12.57
CA ALA A 932 32.11 27.71 -11.26
C ALA A 932 32.61 29.11 -10.83
N GLY A 933 33.04 29.94 -11.79
CA GLY A 933 33.48 31.32 -11.51
C GLY A 933 32.38 32.26 -11.00
N MET A 934 31.10 31.86 -11.10
CA MET A 934 29.95 32.63 -10.63
C MET A 934 29.63 32.37 -9.15
N GLU A 935 30.29 31.41 -8.49
CA GLU A 935 30.01 31.01 -7.10
C GLU A 935 29.97 32.19 -6.13
N LYS A 936 30.95 33.10 -6.22
CA LYS A 936 31.02 34.28 -5.34
C LYS A 936 29.82 35.20 -5.54
N GLU A 937 29.42 35.45 -6.78
CA GLU A 937 28.28 36.31 -7.08
C GLU A 937 26.96 35.66 -6.62
N VAL A 938 26.80 34.33 -6.79
CA VAL A 938 25.66 33.58 -6.26
C VAL A 938 25.56 33.72 -4.74
N ARG A 939 26.68 33.51 -4.03
CA ARG A 939 26.75 33.68 -2.57
C ARG A 939 26.35 35.09 -2.13
N ASP A 940 26.85 36.13 -2.80
CA ASP A 940 26.52 37.53 -2.47
C ASP A 940 25.03 37.84 -2.71
N LYS A 941 24.44 37.30 -3.78
CA LYS A 941 23.01 37.47 -4.10
C LYS A 941 22.10 36.74 -3.12
N ILE A 942 22.46 35.54 -2.70
CA ILE A 942 21.73 34.78 -1.66
C ILE A 942 21.78 35.53 -0.33
N ASN A 943 22.97 36.00 0.09
CA ASN A 943 23.11 36.84 1.29
C ASN A 943 22.19 38.07 1.23
N LYS A 944 22.20 38.79 0.11
CA LYS A 944 21.35 39.97 -0.08
C LYS A 944 19.85 39.65 -0.03
N ALA A 945 19.44 38.48 -0.54
CA ALA A 945 18.06 38.03 -0.47
C ALA A 945 17.63 37.74 0.97
N LEU A 946 18.47 37.07 1.76
CA LEU A 946 18.22 36.82 3.18
C LEU A 946 18.20 38.12 4.00
N ASP A 947 19.13 39.04 3.73
CA ASP A 947 19.20 40.34 4.42
C ASP A 947 17.96 41.22 4.15
N LYS A 948 17.41 41.15 2.91
CA LYS A 948 16.16 41.85 2.54
C LYS A 948 14.99 41.45 3.45
N PHE A 949 14.95 40.19 3.88
CA PHE A 949 13.90 39.65 4.75
C PHE A 949 14.31 39.57 6.22
N LYS A 950 15.49 40.08 6.58
CA LYS A 950 16.04 40.11 7.94
C LYS A 950 16.12 38.71 8.59
N ALA A 951 16.57 37.72 7.82
CA ALA A 951 16.74 36.35 8.33
C ALA A 951 17.74 36.31 9.51
N ASP A 952 17.38 35.66 10.61
CA ASP A 952 18.23 35.50 11.79
C ASP A 952 18.26 34.06 12.34
N GLY A 953 19.02 33.82 13.43
CA GLY A 953 19.21 32.47 13.98
C GLY A 953 17.97 31.82 14.59
N ASN A 954 16.86 32.54 14.75
CA ASN A 954 15.59 31.93 15.15
C ASN A 954 14.85 31.35 13.94
N ASP A 955 15.19 31.73 12.70
CA ASP A 955 14.50 31.32 11.49
C ASP A 955 14.91 29.91 11.00
N LEU A 956 14.07 29.32 10.14
CA LEU A 956 14.26 27.98 9.57
C LEU A 956 14.60 28.07 8.07
N ALA A 957 15.65 27.38 7.64
CA ALA A 957 15.98 27.19 6.23
C ALA A 957 15.59 25.78 5.77
N VAL A 958 14.94 25.67 4.62
CA VAL A 958 14.53 24.38 4.03
C VAL A 958 15.08 24.27 2.62
N THR A 959 15.68 23.14 2.27
CA THR A 959 16.23 22.89 0.94
C THR A 959 15.65 21.63 0.32
N CYS A 960 15.39 21.69 -1.00
CA CYS A 960 14.86 20.57 -1.78
C CYS A 960 15.93 19.54 -2.19
N GLY A 961 17.15 19.72 -1.70
CA GLY A 961 18.33 18.93 -2.01
C GLY A 961 19.58 19.61 -1.45
N ALA A 962 20.73 18.97 -1.67
CA ALA A 962 22.04 19.54 -1.37
C ALA A 962 22.99 19.33 -2.56
N ALA A 963 22.53 19.65 -3.77
CA ALA A 963 23.34 19.48 -4.97
C ALA A 963 24.55 20.43 -4.96
N ALA A 964 25.65 20.02 -5.61
CA ALA A 964 26.81 20.89 -5.79
C ALA A 964 26.42 22.15 -6.58
N GLY A 965 26.64 23.32 -5.99
CA GLY A 965 26.18 24.61 -6.53
C GLY A 965 25.28 25.36 -5.55
N GLY A 966 24.10 25.77 -6.02
CA GLY A 966 23.23 26.72 -5.31
C GLY A 966 22.80 26.24 -3.92
N ASP A 967 22.40 24.97 -3.80
CA ASP A 967 21.86 24.42 -2.54
C ASP A 967 22.90 24.46 -1.42
N ILE A 968 24.11 23.94 -1.68
CA ILE A 968 25.21 23.95 -0.70
C ILE A 968 25.60 25.38 -0.32
N ILE A 969 25.66 26.31 -1.29
CA ILE A 969 25.98 27.72 -1.00
C ILE A 969 24.89 28.33 -0.10
N PHE A 970 23.62 28.07 -0.38
CA PHE A 970 22.51 28.56 0.45
C PHE A 970 22.60 28.03 1.88
N ILE A 971 22.81 26.71 2.04
CA ILE A 971 22.92 26.07 3.36
C ILE A 971 24.06 26.70 4.17
N GLU A 972 25.24 26.88 3.57
CA GLU A 972 26.38 27.50 4.25
C GLU A 972 26.07 28.93 4.71
N VAL A 973 25.44 29.73 3.85
CA VAL A 973 25.06 31.12 4.16
C VAL A 973 24.04 31.19 5.31
N CYS A 974 23.15 30.20 5.42
CA CYS A 974 22.22 30.06 6.55
C CYS A 974 22.94 29.60 7.83
N LEU A 975 23.88 28.66 7.74
CA LEU A 975 24.67 28.19 8.88
C LEU A 975 25.59 29.28 9.45
N GLU A 976 26.16 30.14 8.59
CA GLU A 976 26.91 31.34 8.99
C GLU A 976 26.05 32.32 9.82
N ARG A 977 24.72 32.27 9.68
CA ARG A 977 23.74 33.05 10.45
C ARG A 977 23.20 32.33 11.68
N ASN A 978 23.72 31.13 11.98
CA ASN A 978 23.25 30.27 13.06
C ASN A 978 21.77 29.86 12.93
N MET A 979 21.28 29.73 11.69
CA MET A 979 19.93 29.23 11.41
C MET A 979 19.87 27.70 11.55
N ASN A 980 18.67 27.18 11.87
CA ASN A 980 18.37 25.77 11.73
C ASN A 980 18.10 25.44 10.25
N VAL A 981 18.63 24.32 9.76
CA VAL A 981 18.52 23.93 8.34
C VAL A 981 17.95 22.52 8.22
N GLU A 982 16.92 22.38 7.39
CA GLU A 982 16.34 21.11 6.98
C GLU A 982 16.66 20.81 5.52
N VAL A 983 17.25 19.64 5.26
CA VAL A 983 17.65 19.19 3.93
C VAL A 983 16.82 17.98 3.55
N HIS A 984 15.96 18.11 2.54
CA HIS A 984 15.18 16.99 2.02
C HIS A 984 15.92 16.32 0.87
N LEU A 985 16.18 15.01 0.98
CA LEU A 985 16.83 14.23 -0.07
C LEU A 985 15.86 13.22 -0.70
N PRO A 986 15.88 13.07 -2.04
CA PRO A 986 14.97 12.16 -2.76
C PRO A 986 15.26 10.66 -2.54
N PHE A 987 16.49 10.32 -2.15
CA PHE A 987 16.97 8.93 -1.96
C PHE A 987 18.23 8.91 -1.09
N GLU A 988 18.83 7.74 -0.91
CA GLU A 988 19.92 7.50 0.03
C GLU A 988 21.13 8.41 -0.21
N GLU A 989 21.73 8.90 0.88
CA GLU A 989 22.85 9.86 0.86
C GLU A 989 24.00 9.42 -0.04
N ALA A 990 24.41 8.15 0.03
CA ALA A 990 25.54 7.64 -0.76
C ALA A 990 25.30 7.78 -2.27
N ARG A 991 24.08 7.46 -2.71
CA ARG A 991 23.67 7.61 -4.11
C ARG A 991 23.54 9.08 -4.48
N TYR A 992 23.04 9.92 -3.56
CA TYR A 992 22.90 11.36 -3.78
C TYR A 992 24.26 12.05 -3.95
N ILE A 993 25.25 11.70 -3.14
CA ILE A 993 26.63 12.19 -3.28
C ILE A 993 27.19 11.81 -4.65
N GLN A 994 27.00 10.57 -5.09
CA GLN A 994 27.50 10.11 -6.38
C GLN A 994 26.91 10.90 -7.55
N TRP A 995 25.59 11.12 -7.54
CA TRP A 995 24.87 11.67 -8.69
C TRP A 995 24.79 13.20 -8.70
N SER A 996 24.67 13.83 -7.54
CA SER A 996 24.36 15.27 -7.41
C SER A 996 25.52 16.12 -6.91
N ILE A 997 26.64 15.50 -6.48
CA ILE A 997 27.76 16.22 -5.85
C ILE A 997 29.10 15.85 -6.50
N SER A 998 29.39 14.55 -6.67
CA SER A 998 30.71 14.06 -7.05
C SER A 998 31.20 14.55 -8.42
N TYR A 999 30.28 14.82 -9.36
CA TYR A 999 30.64 15.33 -10.69
C TYR A 999 31.29 16.72 -10.66
N ALA A 1000 31.08 17.49 -9.59
CA ALA A 1000 31.61 18.86 -9.45
C ALA A 1000 33.01 18.89 -8.78
N GLY A 1001 33.52 17.75 -8.31
CA GLY A 1001 34.85 17.58 -7.72
C GLY A 1001 34.87 17.48 -6.19
N ASP A 1002 36.01 17.01 -5.65
CA ASP A 1002 36.17 16.62 -4.24
C ASP A 1002 35.87 17.73 -3.22
N ASN A 1003 36.10 19.00 -3.59
CA ASN A 1003 35.79 20.16 -2.75
C ASN A 1003 34.30 20.24 -2.38
N TRP A 1004 33.40 19.87 -3.30
CA TRP A 1004 31.95 19.88 -3.04
C TRP A 1004 31.52 18.72 -2.13
N ILE A 1005 32.22 17.59 -2.20
CA ILE A 1005 32.00 16.44 -1.32
C ILE A 1005 32.37 16.80 0.12
N GLU A 1006 33.51 17.46 0.33
CA GLU A 1006 33.94 17.92 1.66
C GLU A 1006 32.93 18.91 2.28
N ARG A 1007 32.45 19.88 1.50
CA ARG A 1007 31.42 20.84 1.94
C ARG A 1007 30.12 20.14 2.35
N PHE A 1008 29.67 19.15 1.59
CA PHE A 1008 28.50 18.36 1.96
C PHE A 1008 28.69 17.61 3.28
N TYR A 1009 29.85 16.98 3.51
CA TYR A 1009 30.12 16.33 4.78
C TYR A 1009 30.19 17.31 5.96
N ASN A 1010 30.70 18.53 5.74
CA ASN A 1010 30.69 19.59 6.75
C ASN A 1010 29.27 20.02 7.11
N ILE A 1011 28.39 20.15 6.11
CA ILE A 1011 26.95 20.42 6.31
C ILE A 1011 26.31 19.27 7.09
N ARG A 1012 26.50 18.02 6.66
CA ARG A 1012 25.92 16.83 7.29
C ARG A 1012 26.26 16.71 8.78
N ASN A 1013 27.49 17.04 9.14
CA ASN A 1013 27.99 16.89 10.51
C ASN A 1013 27.67 18.11 11.40
N ASN A 1014 27.03 19.15 10.86
CA ASN A 1014 26.69 20.34 11.61
C ASN A 1014 25.46 20.09 12.52
N PRO A 1015 25.49 20.48 13.82
CA PRO A 1015 24.39 20.23 14.75
C PRO A 1015 23.08 20.96 14.41
N ASN A 1016 23.14 22.05 13.65
CA ASN A 1016 21.97 22.81 13.23
C ASN A 1016 21.35 22.26 11.92
N VAL A 1017 21.91 21.19 11.34
CA VAL A 1017 21.43 20.59 10.10
C VAL A 1017 20.70 19.29 10.38
N LYS A 1018 19.53 19.12 9.77
CA LYS A 1018 18.77 17.88 9.80
C LYS A 1018 18.49 17.41 8.38
N ILE A 1019 18.87 16.18 8.08
CA ILE A 1019 18.63 15.55 6.78
C ILE A 1019 17.41 14.64 6.89
N TRP A 1020 16.48 14.81 5.94
CA TRP A 1020 15.26 14.02 5.83
C TRP A 1020 15.29 13.23 4.51
N LEU A 1021 15.03 11.93 4.58
CA LEU A 1021 15.03 11.06 3.41
C LEU A 1021 13.60 10.77 2.95
N GLN A 1022 13.28 11.10 1.70
CA GLN A 1022 11.94 10.91 1.15
C GLN A 1022 11.39 9.48 1.31
N PRO A 1023 12.16 8.39 1.07
CA PRO A 1023 11.66 7.02 1.21
C PRO A 1023 11.23 6.66 2.62
N ASP A 1024 11.82 7.26 3.65
CA ASP A 1024 11.50 6.95 5.05
C ASP A 1024 10.15 7.52 5.49
N TYR A 1025 9.71 8.60 4.84
CA TYR A 1025 8.51 9.36 5.21
C TYR A 1025 7.35 9.07 4.27
N LEU A 1026 7.62 9.07 2.97
CA LEU A 1026 6.62 8.89 1.92
C LEU A 1026 6.62 7.49 1.31
N GLY A 1027 7.60 6.65 1.65
CA GLY A 1027 7.84 5.34 1.04
C GLY A 1027 8.38 5.38 -0.38
N ARG A 1028 8.43 4.20 -1.01
CA ARG A 1028 9.00 4.03 -2.36
C ARG A 1028 8.24 4.86 -3.40
N VAL A 1029 9.01 5.50 -4.28
CA VAL A 1029 8.48 6.23 -5.44
C VAL A 1029 7.82 5.22 -6.40
N LYS A 1030 6.65 5.55 -6.93
CA LYS A 1030 5.97 4.73 -7.95
C LYS A 1030 6.79 4.76 -9.25
N PHE A 1031 6.76 3.67 -10.02
CA PHE A 1031 7.63 3.43 -11.19
C PHE A 1031 7.61 4.53 -12.27
N ASP A 1032 6.57 5.36 -12.30
CA ASP A 1032 6.36 6.44 -13.27
C ASP A 1032 6.30 7.85 -12.64
N ASP A 1033 6.64 8.01 -11.36
CA ASP A 1033 6.75 9.31 -10.69
C ASP A 1033 8.20 9.82 -10.65
N ASN A 1034 8.40 11.11 -10.88
CA ASN A 1034 9.73 11.73 -10.79
C ASN A 1034 10.08 11.95 -9.31
N MET A 1035 11.14 11.26 -8.86
CA MET A 1035 11.61 11.30 -7.47
C MET A 1035 12.05 12.69 -6.99
N TYR A 1036 12.60 13.52 -7.88
CA TYR A 1036 13.05 14.87 -7.56
C TYR A 1036 11.85 15.82 -7.44
N GLU A 1037 10.92 15.77 -8.40
CA GLU A 1037 9.67 16.54 -8.35
C GLU A 1037 8.88 16.20 -7.06
N ARG A 1038 8.81 14.91 -6.73
CA ARG A 1038 8.19 14.42 -5.49
C ARG A 1038 8.87 15.00 -4.24
N ASN A 1039 10.20 15.08 -4.24
CA ASN A 1039 10.98 15.65 -3.14
C ASN A 1039 10.75 17.15 -2.96
N GLU A 1040 10.72 17.89 -4.07
CA GLU A 1040 10.49 19.33 -4.07
C GLU A 1040 9.10 19.67 -3.52
N ARG A 1041 8.06 18.95 -3.97
CA ARG A 1041 6.70 19.09 -3.42
C ARG A 1041 6.67 18.77 -1.93
N TRP A 1042 7.40 17.74 -1.51
CA TRP A 1042 7.46 17.36 -0.11
C TRP A 1042 8.13 18.40 0.78
N ALA A 1043 9.29 18.94 0.37
CA ALA A 1043 9.97 20.03 1.07
C ALA A 1043 9.09 21.30 1.14
N LEU A 1044 8.42 21.61 0.03
CA LEU A 1044 7.49 22.73 -0.06
C LEU A 1044 6.31 22.57 0.90
N TYR A 1045 5.65 21.41 0.90
CA TYR A 1045 4.51 21.14 1.77
C TYR A 1045 4.88 21.01 3.24
N SER A 1046 6.07 20.50 3.53
CA SER A 1046 6.63 20.49 4.88
C SER A 1046 6.85 21.90 5.40
N SER A 1047 7.30 22.83 4.54
CA SER A 1047 7.47 24.25 4.90
C SER A 1047 6.16 24.95 5.19
N PHE A 1048 5.07 24.55 4.52
CA PHE A 1048 3.77 25.20 4.72
C PHE A 1048 3.27 25.10 6.16
N ILE A 1049 3.71 24.14 6.98
CA ILE A 1049 3.29 24.04 8.39
C ILE A 1049 3.50 25.33 9.21
N HIS A 1050 4.40 26.23 8.80
CA HIS A 1050 4.67 27.47 9.51
C HIS A 1050 3.78 28.66 9.11
N GLY A 1051 2.91 28.49 8.11
CA GLY A 1051 2.03 29.54 7.59
C GLY A 1051 2.54 30.11 6.27
N VAL A 1052 1.63 30.40 5.33
CA VAL A 1052 2.00 30.87 3.99
C VAL A 1052 2.58 32.29 4.03
N ASP A 1053 2.09 33.10 4.97
CA ASP A 1053 2.53 34.47 5.24
C ASP A 1053 3.97 34.57 5.75
N ARG A 1054 4.48 33.51 6.40
CA ARG A 1054 5.85 33.43 6.94
C ARG A 1054 6.85 32.76 6.01
N MET A 1055 6.38 32.24 4.88
CA MET A 1055 7.18 31.47 3.94
C MET A 1055 7.80 32.36 2.85
N ARG A 1056 9.08 32.17 2.55
CA ARG A 1056 9.83 32.89 1.51
C ARG A 1056 10.55 31.88 0.63
N LEU A 1057 10.19 31.84 -0.66
CA LEU A 1057 10.88 31.01 -1.64
C LEU A 1057 12.00 31.81 -2.32
N ILE A 1058 13.24 31.33 -2.25
CA ILE A 1058 14.39 31.87 -2.98
C ILE A 1058 14.76 30.86 -4.07
N VAL A 1059 14.74 31.29 -5.32
CA VAL A 1059 15.04 30.43 -6.47
C VAL A 1059 16.25 30.94 -7.24
N LEU A 1060 17.28 30.10 -7.42
CA LEU A 1060 18.40 30.37 -8.31
C LEU A 1060 18.17 29.68 -9.66
N TRP A 1061 17.68 30.44 -10.65
CA TRP A 1061 17.21 29.89 -11.93
C TRP A 1061 17.45 30.85 -13.09
N ASP A 1062 17.82 30.35 -14.26
CA ASP A 1062 18.15 31.13 -15.47
C ASP A 1062 16.93 31.79 -16.16
N GLY A 1063 15.71 31.33 -15.85
CA GLY A 1063 14.48 31.91 -16.38
C GLY A 1063 13.99 31.32 -17.70
N LEU A 1064 14.62 30.25 -18.18
CA LEU A 1064 14.21 29.49 -19.36
C LEU A 1064 13.29 28.35 -18.93
N MET A 1065 12.09 28.27 -19.50
CA MET A 1065 11.16 27.17 -19.23
C MET A 1065 11.77 25.85 -19.73
N ASP A 1066 11.87 24.88 -18.84
CA ASP A 1066 12.23 23.49 -19.20
C ASP A 1066 10.91 22.69 -19.28
N ASP A 1067 10.78 21.78 -20.24
CA ASP A 1067 9.61 20.87 -20.38
C ASP A 1067 9.52 19.82 -19.24
N ASN A 1068 10.45 19.87 -18.29
CA ASN A 1068 10.56 18.92 -17.19
C ASN A 1068 9.50 19.21 -16.11
N PRO A 1069 8.67 18.22 -15.71
CA PRO A 1069 7.52 18.49 -14.87
C PRO A 1069 7.77 18.99 -13.43
N GLY A 1070 9.03 19.06 -12.97
CA GLY A 1070 9.45 19.58 -11.66
C GLY A 1070 10.52 20.67 -11.73
N GLY A 1071 10.38 21.63 -12.64
CA GLY A 1071 11.31 22.76 -12.74
C GLY A 1071 11.06 23.86 -11.68
N PRO A 1072 12.04 24.75 -11.45
CA PRO A 1072 11.89 25.88 -10.53
C PRO A 1072 10.74 26.84 -10.88
N ASP A 1073 10.33 26.88 -12.15
CA ASP A 1073 9.16 27.60 -12.67
C ASP A 1073 7.85 27.11 -12.04
N LYS A 1074 7.65 25.78 -11.98
CA LYS A 1074 6.45 25.19 -11.39
C LYS A 1074 6.37 25.40 -9.88
N MET A 1075 7.52 25.42 -9.22
CA MET A 1075 7.63 25.72 -7.79
C MET A 1075 7.21 27.18 -7.51
N ILE A 1076 7.67 28.12 -8.35
CA ILE A 1076 7.26 29.53 -8.29
C ILE A 1076 5.75 29.66 -8.47
N ASP A 1077 5.17 29.00 -9.47
CA ASP A 1077 3.72 29.04 -9.72
C ASP A 1077 2.92 28.49 -8.54
N ARG A 1078 3.36 27.37 -7.94
CA ARG A 1078 2.68 26.76 -6.79
C ARG A 1078 2.73 27.66 -5.55
N VAL A 1079 3.88 28.28 -5.26
CA VAL A 1079 4.00 29.22 -4.14
C VAL A 1079 3.13 30.46 -4.37
N ARG A 1080 3.07 30.99 -5.60
CA ARG A 1080 2.21 32.14 -5.95
C ARG A 1080 0.73 31.82 -5.85
N GLN A 1081 0.29 30.65 -6.31
CA GLN A 1081 -1.09 30.20 -6.19
C GLN A 1081 -1.55 30.12 -4.74
N LEU A 1082 -0.65 29.77 -3.83
CA LEU A 1082 -0.91 29.70 -2.40
C LEU A 1082 -0.77 31.06 -1.69
N GLY A 1083 -0.33 32.11 -2.38
CA GLY A 1083 -0.17 33.47 -1.83
C GLY A 1083 1.18 33.73 -1.16
N GLY A 1084 2.17 32.87 -1.37
CA GLY A 1084 3.53 33.02 -0.83
C GLY A 1084 4.40 34.01 -1.62
N ILE A 1085 5.51 34.43 -1.00
CA ILE A 1085 6.45 35.40 -1.58
C ILE A 1085 7.63 34.67 -2.22
N THR A 1086 7.97 35.04 -3.46
CA THR A 1086 9.06 34.44 -4.25
C THR A 1086 10.14 35.47 -4.61
N GLU A 1087 11.40 35.17 -4.33
CA GLU A 1087 12.58 35.92 -4.79
C GLU A 1087 13.32 35.12 -5.86
N HIS A 1088 13.36 35.64 -7.09
CA HIS A 1088 14.03 35.00 -8.21
C HIS A 1088 15.42 35.59 -8.45
N LEU A 1089 16.46 34.79 -8.24
CA LEU A 1089 17.86 35.09 -8.54
C LEU A 1089 18.18 34.60 -9.95
N ASN A 1090 18.04 35.47 -10.94
CA ASN A 1090 18.25 35.10 -12.34
C ASN A 1090 19.74 35.10 -12.74
N THR A 1091 20.31 33.90 -12.96
CA THR A 1091 21.73 33.72 -13.29
C THR A 1091 22.15 34.41 -14.59
N THR A 1092 21.26 34.53 -15.59
CA THR A 1092 21.57 35.23 -16.86
C THR A 1092 21.80 36.73 -16.69
N LYS A 1093 21.32 37.30 -15.57
CA LYS A 1093 21.43 38.74 -15.27
C LYS A 1093 22.65 39.08 -14.44
N PHE A 1094 23.51 38.11 -14.14
CA PHE A 1094 24.66 38.28 -13.27
C PHE A 1094 25.78 39.07 -13.95
N HIS A 1095 26.57 39.80 -13.15
CA HIS A 1095 27.69 40.60 -13.60
C HIS A 1095 28.82 39.74 -14.17
N TYR A 1096 28.91 38.48 -13.77
CA TYR A 1096 29.78 37.46 -14.35
C TYR A 1096 29.79 37.50 -15.89
N TRP A 1097 28.61 37.44 -16.53
CA TRP A 1097 28.48 37.45 -17.99
C TRP A 1097 28.96 38.75 -18.64
N LYS A 1098 28.88 39.87 -17.91
CA LYS A 1098 29.40 41.17 -18.37
C LYS A 1098 30.92 41.27 -18.24
N ALA A 1099 31.53 40.51 -17.33
CA ALA A 1099 32.97 40.44 -17.14
C ALA A 1099 33.62 39.50 -18.17
N GLU A 1100 33.06 38.31 -18.40
CA GLU A 1100 33.54 37.38 -19.44
C GLU A 1100 33.46 38.00 -20.85
N GLY A 1101 32.38 38.71 -21.17
CA GLY A 1101 32.27 39.43 -22.45
C GLY A 1101 33.32 40.54 -22.64
N LYS A 1102 33.90 41.07 -21.57
CA LYS A 1102 35.05 42.01 -21.65
C LYS A 1102 36.39 41.28 -21.75
N VAL A 1103 36.53 40.13 -21.10
CA VAL A 1103 37.74 39.29 -21.13
C VAL A 1103 37.89 38.60 -22.49
N SER A 1104 36.82 38.05 -23.06
CA SER A 1104 36.80 37.51 -24.43
C SER A 1104 37.13 38.61 -25.44
N ARG A 1105 36.54 39.80 -25.32
CA ARG A 1105 36.84 40.93 -26.20
C ARG A 1105 38.27 41.48 -26.03
N ALA A 1106 38.85 41.37 -24.83
CA ALA A 1106 40.25 41.72 -24.57
C ALA A 1106 41.23 40.64 -25.10
N LEU A 1107 40.86 39.36 -25.04
CA LEU A 1107 41.59 38.24 -25.65
C LEU A 1107 41.54 38.29 -27.18
N ASP A 1108 40.41 38.67 -27.76
CA ASP A 1108 40.27 38.91 -29.21
C ASP A 1108 41.11 40.11 -29.67
N LEU A 1109 41.22 41.16 -28.84
CA LEU A 1109 42.11 42.29 -29.10
C LEU A 1109 43.60 41.92 -28.96
N LEU A 1110 43.95 41.05 -28.01
CA LEU A 1110 45.32 40.56 -27.82
C LEU A 1110 45.75 39.55 -28.89
N THR A 1111 44.81 38.81 -29.50
CA THR A 1111 45.09 37.89 -30.63
C THR A 1111 45.07 38.57 -31.99
N MET A 1112 44.55 39.80 -32.09
CA MET A 1112 44.70 40.66 -33.27
C MET A 1112 46.02 41.45 -33.32
N GLU A 1113 46.78 41.53 -32.22
CA GLU A 1113 48.13 42.11 -32.18
C GLU A 1113 49.27 41.06 -32.22
N SER A 1114 48.95 39.78 -32.41
CA SER A 1114 49.91 38.70 -32.76
C SER A 1114 49.70 38.23 -34.18
#